data_AF-A0A4Y9S755-F1
#
_entry.id   AF-A0A4Y9S755-F1
#
_cell.length_a   1.000
_cell.length_b   1.000
_cell.length_c   1.000
_cell.angle_alpha   90.00
_cell.angle_beta   90.00
_cell.angle_gamma   90.00
#
_symmetry.space_group_name_H-M   'P 1'
#
loop_
_entity.id
_entity.type
_entity.pdbx_description
1 polymer ?
#
loop_
_entity_poly.entity_id
_entity_poly.type
_entity_poly.pdbx_seq_one_letter_code
_entity_poly.pdbx_strand_id
1 'polypeptide(L)'
;MMRISRVLLTVVLMLLAVLARAETPVVLTQSFAGKVNFTGTQKTMRTRSNQSNACAVTASGTDVNATLSGLPSGATVLSAQLYWAGSGSSQDTTVYMDGVAYTAPAARRYYSTINNGGTLFYYFGGAADVTSAVQAKGNGTYKFHGLTVNNSNAYCDVEGILGGFQLLVVYSHPNETFRVLNLYEGFQDFQYNGLTINLANFRTPANLNGATARLGHITWEGDSTLVANGEDLLFNNVEMVDSYNPAHNQFNSSSNITSDNASYGIDFDAYTVGSPTIQGNQTTATTRYQTGQDMVILAAEVIAVPNVPVSDFAMEITAATSAPVLGQTNSFTLVATNNGPSDEPGTVTVVDTIPNTMSITSASGLGWTCNVAGQTVTCTRPGPVAASTALPAITINVTQTGIFGGTITNTASVSGTNFDNLSGNNAASVNLTMTSMAYAFTDKPCVNNKAFGDAQQTCQLKSWSTISAGDSVTPVYITALSNNVPTALGTSSTNRSVYFGLRCNNPTTNAGVKATWTAASGSLYTLPLCMSKTAAASTGAMSAVTLTFAANQPTANVAFAFRYMDVGNVTFSMYDGSANMLVTSGAFVVRPAWIGFSEIKRSSDGALNPAARQLVVPTGTATYTSLTLAFLRAGADTFEVTVAALATDMTTVTPNFGREDTPDSFVITPPESADDPAYGTVNPKPFWEMVGDINNPTPLPALQGGTWQPIVNGASKGTGFTWNGVGIIKLKARNALGNYLETSPEVPSLPSNVGRFVPARFMTSIAPASNLAPYICTIRVACSTNVTGVVYSGQPFNVNVRALLYQAPGDTSPPTLANGYRGRFAEDVTLGPFTTLGAGSAVAGTFTVNAGTTAIVPSTAFATAADQQGGTATALSKYVIPTPAGTPPPTPTPVEFFVRAQRQWTSINSSTILSTSATRNNASGQSEYTALEAGVKAVKGQIRIVGNTGPERLPMPVRFTTEYYMGADKGWYTSDFDSGTTLAPAADIGYTSCQKQLTCPNPVTPTATTAVTVSQGKGNFTLTAPFKVGTTVATVVNSALNAYLASVPGTLVFGIRKSPVIYIREAY
;
A
#
# COMPACT_ATOMS: atom_id res chain seq x y z
N MET A 1 -13.56 18.79 -3.16
CA MET A 1 -12.35 19.45 -3.72
C MET A 1 -12.54 19.83 -5.19
N MET A 2 -13.57 20.64 -5.53
CA MET A 2 -13.82 21.01 -6.94
C MET A 2 -14.44 22.41 -7.13
N ARG A 3 -14.39 23.27 -6.11
CA ARG A 3 -14.89 24.66 -6.18
C ARG A 3 -13.86 25.74 -5.86
N ILE A 4 -12.63 25.38 -5.48
CA ILE A 4 -11.53 26.33 -5.23
C ILE A 4 -10.65 26.54 -6.48
N SER A 5 -10.62 25.59 -7.43
CA SER A 5 -9.82 25.73 -8.67
C SER A 5 -10.38 26.71 -9.70
N ARG A 6 -11.67 27.06 -9.67
CA ARG A 6 -12.22 28.01 -10.64
C ARG A 6 -11.91 29.46 -10.30
N VAL A 7 -11.85 29.81 -9.00
CA VAL A 7 -11.50 31.18 -8.56
C VAL A 7 -9.99 31.43 -8.70
N LEU A 8 -9.16 30.42 -8.46
CA LEU A 8 -7.71 30.55 -8.68
C LEU A 8 -7.34 30.65 -10.17
N LEU A 9 -8.09 30.00 -11.06
CA LEU A 9 -7.85 30.07 -12.50
C LEU A 9 -8.34 31.40 -13.11
N THR A 10 -9.40 32.03 -12.59
CA THR A 10 -9.78 33.40 -13.00
C THR A 10 -8.83 34.47 -12.45
N VAL A 11 -8.25 34.28 -11.26
CA VAL A 11 -7.21 35.20 -10.73
C VAL A 11 -5.91 35.05 -11.52
N VAL A 12 -5.53 33.83 -11.91
CA VAL A 12 -4.35 33.59 -12.77
C VAL A 12 -4.58 34.01 -14.23
N LEU A 13 -5.80 33.93 -14.77
CA LEU A 13 -6.13 34.50 -16.09
C LEU A 13 -6.33 36.03 -16.08
N MET A 14 -6.69 36.65 -14.95
CA MET A 14 -6.64 38.12 -14.80
C MET A 14 -5.21 38.65 -14.60
N LEU A 15 -4.26 37.80 -14.19
CA LEU A 15 -2.81 38.10 -14.17
C LEU A 15 -2.13 37.90 -15.54
N LEU A 16 -2.85 37.41 -16.55
CA LEU A 16 -2.35 37.23 -17.93
C LEU A 16 -3.16 38.02 -18.97
N ALA A 17 -3.99 38.96 -18.52
CA ALA A 17 -4.75 39.84 -19.39
C ALA A 17 -4.08 41.22 -19.46
N VAL A 18 -3.40 41.47 -20.59
CA VAL A 18 -2.94 42.76 -21.11
C VAL A 18 -1.98 43.54 -20.19
N LEU A 19 -0.72 43.67 -20.65
CA LEU A 19 0.20 44.69 -20.16
C LEU A 19 -0.48 46.07 -20.30
N ALA A 20 -1.11 46.57 -19.23
CA ALA A 20 -1.30 47.99 -19.07
C ALA A 20 0.10 48.58 -18.92
N ARG A 21 0.64 49.07 -20.04
CA ARG A 21 1.97 49.67 -20.13
C ARG A 21 1.93 51.03 -19.44
N ALA A 22 2.34 51.08 -18.18
CA ALA A 22 2.48 52.31 -17.42
C ALA A 22 3.71 53.11 -17.92
N GLU A 23 3.55 54.43 -18.06
CA GLU A 23 4.63 55.40 -18.28
C GLU A 23 5.76 55.24 -17.24
N THR A 24 6.98 55.71 -17.56
CA THR A 24 8.10 55.65 -16.61
C THR A 24 8.11 56.90 -15.74
N PRO A 25 7.83 56.81 -14.42
CA PRO A 25 7.78 57.99 -13.56
C PRO A 25 9.12 58.69 -13.49
N VAL A 26 9.10 60.02 -13.37
CA VAL A 26 10.30 60.83 -13.17
C VAL A 26 10.78 60.69 -11.73
N VAL A 27 11.93 60.03 -11.52
CA VAL A 27 12.47 59.68 -10.19
C VAL A 27 13.95 60.05 -10.06
N LEU A 28 14.45 60.23 -8.83
CA LEU A 28 15.85 60.55 -8.58
C LEU A 28 16.77 59.42 -9.06
N THR A 29 17.67 59.71 -10.00
CA THR A 29 18.60 58.73 -10.58
C THR A 29 20.06 59.01 -10.25
N GLN A 30 20.46 60.28 -10.13
CA GLN A 30 21.83 60.67 -9.79
C GLN A 30 21.84 61.85 -8.81
N SER A 31 22.84 61.88 -7.93
CA SER A 31 23.09 63.02 -7.04
C SER A 31 24.57 63.36 -7.00
N PHE A 32 24.88 64.65 -6.99
CA PHE A 32 26.25 65.18 -6.94
C PHE A 32 26.32 66.24 -5.85
N ALA A 33 27.29 66.14 -4.95
CA ALA A 33 27.55 67.19 -3.96
C ALA A 33 28.87 67.90 -4.30
N GLY A 34 28.94 69.20 -4.02
CA GLY A 34 30.17 69.98 -4.17
C GLY A 34 29.92 71.37 -4.71
N LYS A 35 30.96 72.03 -5.23
CA LYS A 35 30.80 73.28 -5.99
C LYS A 35 30.33 72.95 -7.40
N VAL A 36 29.07 72.55 -7.52
CA VAL A 36 28.48 71.96 -8.73
C VAL A 36 27.35 72.79 -9.32
N ASN A 37 27.19 72.69 -10.63
CA ASN A 37 26.14 73.31 -11.42
C ASN A 37 25.94 72.49 -12.72
N PHE A 38 24.96 72.86 -13.54
CA PHE A 38 24.71 72.22 -14.83
C PHE A 38 24.56 73.24 -15.97
N THR A 39 24.74 72.75 -17.18
CA THR A 39 24.45 73.43 -18.45
C THR A 39 24.01 72.39 -19.47
N GLY A 40 23.76 72.79 -20.70
CA GLY A 40 23.43 71.84 -21.74
C GLY A 40 23.29 72.47 -23.12
N THR A 41 22.91 71.63 -24.07
CA THR A 41 22.56 72.05 -25.43
C THR A 41 21.45 71.15 -25.97
N GLN A 42 20.80 71.57 -27.05
CA GLN A 42 19.72 70.80 -27.65
C GLN A 42 19.64 71.03 -29.15
N LYS A 43 19.00 70.09 -29.86
CA LYS A 43 18.63 70.27 -31.25
C LYS A 43 17.43 69.41 -31.66
N THR A 44 16.42 70.06 -32.23
CA THR A 44 15.28 69.40 -32.87
C THR A 44 15.65 68.90 -34.27
N MET A 45 15.02 67.79 -34.67
CA MET A 45 15.05 67.28 -36.04
C MET A 45 13.98 67.95 -36.92
N ARG A 46 13.01 68.66 -36.32
CA ARG A 46 12.03 69.43 -37.05
C ARG A 46 12.69 70.64 -37.69
N THR A 47 12.36 70.87 -38.96
CA THR A 47 12.95 71.95 -39.78
C THR A 47 12.04 73.16 -39.91
N ARG A 48 10.78 73.05 -39.45
CA ARG A 48 9.74 74.09 -39.49
C ARG A 48 8.81 73.96 -38.28
N SER A 49 8.17 75.07 -37.90
CA SER A 49 7.17 75.13 -36.83
C SER A 49 5.85 74.44 -37.21
N ASN A 50 4.98 74.21 -36.22
CA ASN A 50 3.61 73.71 -36.42
C ASN A 50 2.84 74.56 -37.45
N GLN A 51 2.86 75.89 -37.29
CA GLN A 51 2.18 76.84 -38.19
C GLN A 51 2.68 76.80 -39.65
N SER A 52 3.93 76.41 -39.88
CA SER A 52 4.52 76.37 -41.23
C SER A 52 4.39 75.00 -41.88
N ASN A 53 4.83 73.94 -41.20
CA ASN A 53 4.69 72.55 -41.63
C ASN A 53 5.13 71.60 -40.49
N ALA A 54 4.15 71.02 -39.77
CA ALA A 54 4.43 70.06 -38.70
C ALA A 54 5.19 68.80 -39.18
N CYS A 55 4.96 68.33 -40.41
CA CYS A 55 5.57 67.10 -40.96
C CYS A 55 7.07 67.23 -41.32
N ALA A 56 7.62 68.44 -41.33
CA ALA A 56 8.93 68.71 -41.92
C ALA A 56 10.07 68.28 -40.98
N VAL A 57 10.51 67.03 -41.10
CA VAL A 57 11.61 66.46 -40.31
C VAL A 57 12.87 66.18 -41.15
N THR A 58 14.02 66.33 -40.52
CA THR A 58 15.32 65.92 -41.07
C THR A 58 15.35 64.39 -41.20
N ALA A 59 15.94 63.85 -42.27
CA ALA A 59 16.07 62.41 -42.44
C ALA A 59 16.99 61.79 -41.35
N SER A 60 16.65 60.57 -40.89
CA SER A 60 17.33 59.87 -39.78
C SER A 60 18.86 59.81 -39.87
N GLY A 61 19.41 59.68 -41.08
CA GLY A 61 20.86 59.58 -41.33
C GLY A 61 21.59 60.92 -41.50
N THR A 62 20.92 62.05 -41.35
CA THR A 62 21.51 63.38 -41.54
C THR A 62 21.86 64.02 -40.19
N ASP A 63 23.09 64.52 -40.06
CA ASP A 63 23.55 65.22 -38.86
C ASP A 63 22.70 66.47 -38.54
N VAL A 64 22.20 66.56 -37.31
CA VAL A 64 21.74 67.80 -36.71
C VAL A 64 22.78 68.31 -35.69
N ASN A 65 23.06 69.61 -35.71
CA ASN A 65 24.15 70.20 -34.92
C ASN A 65 23.60 70.95 -33.70
N ALA A 66 24.11 70.67 -32.51
CA ALA A 66 23.87 71.44 -31.29
C ALA A 66 25.20 72.00 -30.75
N THR A 67 25.21 73.26 -30.30
CA THR A 67 26.43 73.89 -29.76
C THR A 67 26.32 74.04 -28.25
N LEU A 68 27.28 73.44 -27.53
CA LEU A 68 27.46 73.62 -26.08
C LEU A 68 28.43 74.78 -25.84
N SER A 69 27.98 75.80 -25.12
CA SER A 69 28.77 77.01 -24.80
C SER A 69 28.80 77.37 -23.31
N GLY A 70 28.00 76.69 -22.48
CA GLY A 70 27.77 77.07 -21.09
C GLY A 70 28.74 76.47 -20.06
N LEU A 71 29.77 75.71 -20.47
CA LEU A 71 30.79 75.25 -19.52
C LEU A 71 31.79 76.38 -19.20
N PRO A 72 31.97 76.77 -17.93
CA PRO A 72 32.98 77.74 -17.54
C PRO A 72 34.40 77.24 -17.85
N SER A 73 35.31 78.17 -18.17
CA SER A 73 36.73 77.84 -18.36
C SER A 73 37.33 77.22 -17.09
N GLY A 74 37.93 76.04 -17.21
CA GLY A 74 38.51 75.31 -16.08
C GLY A 74 37.50 74.48 -15.28
N ALA A 75 36.24 74.38 -15.73
CA ALA A 75 35.26 73.48 -15.12
C ALA A 75 35.63 72.01 -15.34
N THR A 76 35.37 71.18 -14.34
CA THR A 76 35.50 69.72 -14.43
C THR A 76 34.13 69.13 -14.72
N VAL A 77 33.97 68.44 -15.86
CA VAL A 77 32.72 67.73 -16.18
C VAL A 77 32.60 66.48 -15.30
N LEU A 78 31.53 66.42 -14.51
CA LEU A 78 31.25 65.30 -13.60
C LEU A 78 30.34 64.25 -14.23
N SER A 79 29.38 64.69 -15.04
CA SER A 79 28.41 63.82 -15.72
C SER A 79 27.89 64.53 -16.96
N ALA A 80 27.74 63.82 -18.08
CA ALA A 80 27.03 64.29 -19.25
C ALA A 80 26.06 63.23 -19.74
N GLN A 81 24.79 63.59 -19.84
CA GLN A 81 23.69 62.69 -20.18
C GLN A 81 23.06 63.16 -21.48
N LEU A 82 23.14 62.30 -22.50
CA LEU A 82 22.50 62.52 -23.80
C LEU A 82 21.10 61.90 -23.77
N TYR A 83 20.09 62.71 -24.00
CA TYR A 83 18.69 62.33 -24.15
C TYR A 83 18.25 62.45 -25.60
N TRP A 84 17.41 61.53 -26.03
CA TRP A 84 16.73 61.60 -27.32
C TRP A 84 15.30 61.10 -27.18
N ALA A 85 14.43 61.61 -28.05
CA ALA A 85 13.06 61.15 -28.14
C ALA A 85 12.53 61.27 -29.58
N GLY A 86 11.54 60.44 -29.90
CA GLY A 86 10.93 60.41 -31.23
C GLY A 86 9.49 59.90 -31.22
N SER A 87 8.69 60.35 -32.20
CA SER A 87 7.37 59.81 -32.47
C SER A 87 7.46 58.50 -33.25
N GLY A 88 6.67 57.50 -32.87
CA GLY A 88 6.57 56.21 -33.54
C GLY A 88 6.59 55.01 -32.58
N SER A 89 6.18 53.86 -33.10
CA SER A 89 6.17 52.59 -32.36
C SER A 89 7.50 51.83 -32.42
N SER A 90 8.40 52.20 -33.33
CA SER A 90 9.72 51.59 -33.50
C SER A 90 10.75 52.37 -32.69
N GLN A 91 11.33 51.73 -31.66
CA GLN A 91 12.24 52.39 -30.73
C GLN A 91 13.68 52.40 -31.27
N ASP A 92 14.25 53.59 -31.44
CA ASP A 92 15.69 53.73 -31.65
C ASP A 92 16.42 53.69 -30.31
N THR A 93 16.98 52.52 -30.00
CA THR A 93 17.74 52.32 -28.76
C THR A 93 19.20 52.74 -28.86
N THR A 94 19.66 53.10 -30.06
CA THR A 94 21.03 53.54 -30.33
C THR A 94 21.01 54.75 -31.24
N VAL A 95 21.74 55.79 -30.84
CA VAL A 95 21.94 57.03 -31.60
C VAL A 95 23.42 57.32 -31.76
N TYR A 96 23.77 58.29 -32.60
CA TYR A 96 25.15 58.65 -32.85
C TYR A 96 25.43 60.08 -32.41
N MET A 97 26.53 60.27 -31.69
CA MET A 97 27.08 61.59 -31.35
C MET A 97 28.50 61.68 -31.89
N ASP A 98 28.76 62.65 -32.77
CA ASP A 98 30.04 62.82 -33.47
C ASP A 98 30.55 61.54 -34.16
N GLY A 99 29.63 60.75 -34.72
CA GLY A 99 29.92 59.47 -35.38
C GLY A 99 30.13 58.27 -34.45
N VAL A 100 30.07 58.46 -33.12
CA VAL A 100 30.16 57.38 -32.13
C VAL A 100 28.77 56.92 -31.73
N ALA A 101 28.54 55.61 -31.75
CA ALA A 101 27.27 55.01 -31.34
C ALA A 101 27.14 54.98 -29.80
N TYR A 102 25.99 55.44 -29.30
CA TYR A 102 25.59 55.36 -27.90
C TYR A 102 24.27 54.61 -27.79
N THR A 103 24.27 53.52 -27.01
CA THR A 103 23.10 52.68 -26.79
C THR A 103 22.52 52.93 -25.40
N ALA A 104 21.22 53.21 -25.32
CA ALA A 104 20.54 53.34 -24.04
C ALA A 104 20.58 52.00 -23.27
N PRO A 105 20.99 51.97 -21.99
CA PRO A 105 20.81 50.81 -21.12
C PRO A 105 19.34 50.42 -21.01
N ALA A 106 19.03 49.14 -20.74
CA ALA A 106 17.65 48.66 -20.69
C ALA A 106 16.76 49.46 -19.70
N ALA A 107 17.32 49.91 -18.58
CA ALA A 107 16.62 50.72 -17.58
C ALA A 107 16.37 52.19 -18.01
N ARG A 108 17.01 52.65 -19.08
CA ARG A 108 16.92 54.03 -19.60
C ARG A 108 16.43 54.06 -21.06
N ARG A 109 15.58 53.08 -21.40
CA ARG A 109 14.80 53.02 -22.64
C ARG A 109 13.35 53.24 -22.25
N TYR A 110 12.72 54.24 -22.85
CA TYR A 110 11.43 54.71 -22.42
C TYR A 110 10.39 54.66 -23.54
N TYR A 111 9.13 54.66 -23.12
CA TYR A 111 8.00 54.61 -24.02
C TYR A 111 6.78 55.26 -23.37
N SER A 112 6.02 56.02 -24.18
CA SER A 112 4.70 56.53 -23.81
C SER A 112 3.69 56.19 -24.91
N THR A 113 2.44 55.95 -24.52
CA THR A 113 1.31 55.71 -25.43
C THR A 113 0.18 56.65 -25.07
N ILE A 114 -0.16 57.53 -25.99
CA ILE A 114 -1.13 58.58 -25.76
C ILE A 114 -2.36 58.31 -26.61
N ASN A 115 -3.53 58.34 -25.98
CA ASN A 115 -4.81 58.12 -26.66
C ASN A 115 -5.47 59.47 -26.92
N ASN A 116 -5.48 59.89 -28.18
CA ASN A 116 -6.17 61.10 -28.61
C ASN A 116 -7.41 60.70 -29.45
N GLY A 117 -8.60 60.83 -28.85
CA GLY A 117 -9.86 60.57 -29.54
C GLY A 117 -10.08 59.13 -30.04
N GLY A 118 -9.41 58.13 -29.43
CA GLY A 118 -9.47 56.72 -29.83
C GLY A 118 -8.33 56.27 -30.75
N THR A 119 -7.49 57.20 -31.21
CA THR A 119 -6.26 56.89 -31.96
C THR A 119 -5.08 56.84 -30.99
N LEU A 120 -4.28 55.78 -31.06
CA LEU A 120 -3.08 55.61 -30.24
C LEU A 120 -1.86 56.20 -30.94
N PHE A 121 -1.22 57.14 -30.26
CA PHE A 121 0.06 57.73 -30.61
C PHE A 121 1.14 57.15 -29.72
N TYR A 122 2.25 56.76 -30.33
CA TYR A 122 3.38 56.15 -29.66
C TYR A 122 4.58 57.07 -29.69
N TYR A 123 5.27 57.17 -28.56
CA TYR A 123 6.50 57.93 -28.40
C TYR A 123 7.54 57.07 -27.69
N PHE A 124 8.80 57.26 -28.05
CA PHE A 124 9.92 56.58 -27.41
C PHE A 124 10.97 57.59 -26.96
N GLY A 125 11.74 57.20 -25.95
CA GLY A 125 12.86 57.97 -25.45
C GLY A 125 14.03 57.08 -25.08
N GLY A 126 15.22 57.67 -25.01
CA GLY A 126 16.41 57.01 -24.50
C GLY A 126 17.37 58.00 -23.88
N ALA A 127 18.16 57.49 -22.93
CA ALA A 127 19.24 58.25 -22.33
C ALA A 127 20.52 57.42 -22.22
N ALA A 128 21.66 58.06 -22.50
CA ALA A 128 22.98 57.46 -22.42
C ALA A 128 23.99 58.39 -21.73
N ASP A 129 24.91 57.80 -20.99
CA ASP A 129 26.04 58.51 -20.42
C ASP A 129 27.10 58.76 -21.52
N VAL A 130 27.38 60.04 -21.78
CA VAL A 130 28.37 60.51 -22.75
C VAL A 130 29.47 61.34 -22.08
N THR A 131 29.64 61.20 -20.77
CA THR A 131 30.54 62.00 -19.91
C THR A 131 31.95 62.06 -20.49
N SER A 132 32.52 60.91 -20.88
CA SER A 132 33.89 60.85 -21.40
C SER A 132 34.07 61.63 -22.72
N ALA A 133 33.07 61.64 -23.60
CA ALA A 133 33.14 62.39 -24.85
C ALA A 133 33.06 63.90 -24.61
N VAL A 134 32.20 64.33 -23.68
CA VAL A 134 32.10 65.75 -23.31
C VAL A 134 33.31 66.21 -22.50
N GLN A 135 33.89 65.38 -21.64
CA GLN A 135 35.16 65.65 -20.97
C GLN A 135 36.30 65.87 -21.97
N ALA A 136 36.33 65.11 -23.06
CA ALA A 136 37.37 65.23 -24.08
C ALA A 136 37.19 66.47 -24.96
N LYS A 137 35.96 66.85 -25.31
CA LYS A 137 35.67 67.92 -26.27
C LYS A 137 35.32 69.27 -25.63
N GLY A 138 34.69 69.28 -24.46
CA GLY A 138 34.27 70.50 -23.76
C GLY A 138 33.20 71.30 -24.51
N ASN A 139 33.29 72.63 -24.46
CA ASN A 139 32.45 73.50 -25.29
C ASN A 139 32.73 73.28 -26.78
N GLY A 140 31.69 73.22 -27.60
CA GLY A 140 31.81 72.99 -29.04
C GLY A 140 30.50 72.53 -29.68
N THR A 141 30.53 72.31 -30.99
CA THR A 141 29.39 71.79 -31.75
C THR A 141 29.44 70.27 -31.81
N TYR A 142 28.38 69.62 -31.35
CA TYR A 142 28.16 68.17 -31.38
C TYR A 142 27.16 67.83 -32.48
N LYS A 143 27.45 66.76 -33.22
CA LYS A 143 26.60 66.26 -34.31
C LYS A 143 25.80 65.06 -33.85
N PHE A 144 24.49 65.06 -34.09
CA PHE A 144 23.60 63.96 -33.70
C PHE A 144 22.83 63.41 -34.91
N HIS A 145 22.63 62.09 -34.96
CA HIS A 145 21.76 61.42 -35.92
C HIS A 145 21.35 60.02 -35.42
N GLY A 146 20.51 59.32 -36.20
CA GLY A 146 20.10 57.94 -35.89
C GLY A 146 18.71 57.79 -35.24
N LEU A 147 17.85 58.81 -35.33
CA LEU A 147 16.45 58.73 -34.91
C LEU A 147 15.52 58.60 -36.11
N THR A 148 14.57 57.69 -36.01
CA THR A 148 13.51 57.42 -36.98
C THR A 148 12.22 58.02 -36.44
N VAL A 149 11.84 59.17 -36.99
CA VAL A 149 10.65 59.92 -36.57
C VAL A 149 9.47 59.56 -37.47
N ASN A 150 8.35 59.15 -36.88
CA ASN A 150 7.10 58.91 -37.61
C ASN A 150 6.43 60.25 -37.94
N ASN A 151 6.63 60.71 -39.16
CA ASN A 151 6.04 61.92 -39.70
C ASN A 151 4.84 61.65 -40.65
N SER A 152 4.11 60.56 -40.40
CA SER A 152 2.89 60.27 -41.16
C SER A 152 1.79 61.31 -40.88
N ASN A 153 0.83 61.42 -41.81
CA ASN A 153 -0.29 62.36 -41.68
C ASN A 153 -1.01 62.24 -40.32
N ALA A 154 -1.14 61.01 -39.78
CA ALA A 154 -1.77 60.80 -38.47
C ALA A 154 -1.11 61.63 -37.36
N TYR A 155 0.22 61.71 -37.32
CA TYR A 155 0.97 62.52 -36.36
C TYR A 155 1.00 64.00 -36.76
N CYS A 156 1.08 64.30 -38.06
CA CYS A 156 1.05 65.68 -38.53
C CYS A 156 -0.27 66.41 -38.23
N ASP A 157 -1.41 65.73 -38.41
CA ASP A 157 -2.74 66.30 -38.31
C ASP A 157 -3.09 66.73 -36.87
N VAL A 158 -2.40 66.14 -35.89
CA VAL A 158 -2.51 66.49 -34.46
C VAL A 158 -1.28 67.23 -33.95
N GLU A 159 -0.37 67.63 -34.84
CA GLU A 159 0.88 68.34 -34.54
C GLU A 159 1.83 67.61 -33.56
N GLY A 160 1.59 66.34 -33.24
CA GLY A 160 2.37 65.53 -32.28
C GLY A 160 3.61 64.90 -32.89
N ILE A 161 4.41 65.65 -33.65
CA ILE A 161 5.68 65.14 -34.18
C ILE A 161 6.81 65.48 -33.23
N LEU A 162 7.39 64.45 -32.61
CA LEU A 162 8.58 64.50 -31.78
C LEU A 162 9.81 63.99 -32.51
N GLY A 163 10.92 64.71 -32.42
CA GLY A 163 12.22 64.22 -32.82
C GLY A 163 13.33 65.18 -32.42
N GLY A 164 14.24 64.76 -31.54
CA GLY A 164 15.34 65.64 -31.13
C GLY A 164 16.32 65.02 -30.16
N PHE A 165 17.35 65.81 -29.85
CA PHE A 165 18.44 65.47 -28.96
C PHE A 165 18.67 66.59 -27.94
N GLN A 166 18.89 66.24 -26.68
CA GLN A 166 19.20 67.17 -25.59
C GLN A 166 20.39 66.61 -24.79
N LEU A 167 21.40 67.43 -24.56
CA LEU A 167 22.62 67.06 -23.83
C LEU A 167 22.70 67.87 -22.52
N LEU A 168 22.51 67.20 -21.39
CA LEU A 168 22.70 67.76 -20.05
C LEU A 168 24.15 67.53 -19.61
N VAL A 169 24.82 68.56 -19.09
CA VAL A 169 26.19 68.48 -18.57
C VAL A 169 26.24 69.03 -17.16
N VAL A 170 26.55 68.17 -16.19
CA VAL A 170 26.85 68.53 -14.80
C VAL A 170 28.35 68.75 -14.66
N TYR A 171 28.73 69.87 -14.06
CA TYR A 171 30.13 70.24 -13.86
C TYR A 171 30.39 70.74 -12.44
N SER A 172 31.66 70.66 -12.03
CA SER A 172 32.19 71.36 -10.86
C SER A 172 33.13 72.48 -11.27
N HIS A 173 33.07 73.61 -10.56
CA HIS A 173 33.96 74.72 -10.79
C HIS A 173 34.22 75.51 -9.47
N PRO A 174 35.45 75.99 -9.18
CA PRO A 174 35.77 76.64 -7.91
C PRO A 174 34.93 77.88 -7.56
N ASN A 175 34.39 78.56 -8.57
CA ASN A 175 33.54 79.74 -8.40
C ASN A 175 32.05 79.43 -8.21
N GLU A 176 31.65 78.15 -8.30
CA GLU A 176 30.28 77.75 -8.02
C GLU A 176 30.00 77.68 -6.51
N THR A 177 28.74 77.90 -6.15
CA THR A 177 28.28 77.68 -4.78
C THR A 177 28.30 76.20 -4.43
N PHE A 178 28.55 75.85 -3.17
CA PHE A 178 28.39 74.47 -2.71
C PHE A 178 26.91 74.08 -2.76
N ARG A 179 26.58 73.07 -3.54
CA ARG A 179 25.24 72.57 -3.81
C ARG A 179 25.20 71.05 -3.72
N VAL A 180 24.00 70.52 -3.52
CA VAL A 180 23.65 69.16 -3.95
C VAL A 180 22.82 69.30 -5.22
N LEU A 181 23.27 68.65 -6.28
CA LEU A 181 22.60 68.57 -7.55
C LEU A 181 21.97 67.19 -7.69
N ASN A 182 20.65 67.17 -7.84
CA ASN A 182 19.85 65.97 -8.03
C ASN A 182 19.33 65.94 -9.47
N LEU A 183 19.52 64.82 -10.16
CA LEU A 183 18.96 64.55 -11.47
C LEU A 183 17.81 63.55 -11.30
N TYR A 184 16.62 63.99 -11.63
CA TYR A 184 15.42 63.17 -11.74
C TYR A 184 15.21 62.85 -13.21
N GLU A 185 14.90 61.60 -13.51
CA GLU A 185 14.78 61.11 -14.89
C GLU A 185 13.60 60.14 -14.99
N GLY A 186 12.94 60.17 -16.14
CA GLY A 186 11.82 59.30 -16.49
C GLY A 186 11.39 59.56 -17.93
N PHE A 187 10.12 59.29 -18.23
CA PHE A 187 9.48 59.64 -19.50
C PHE A 187 7.98 59.61 -19.30
N GLN A 188 7.46 60.70 -18.75
CA GLN A 188 6.09 60.78 -18.27
C GLN A 188 5.34 61.90 -18.98
N ASP A 189 4.22 61.55 -19.61
CA ASP A 189 3.39 62.52 -20.32
C ASP A 189 2.31 63.12 -19.43
N PHE A 190 1.91 64.34 -19.76
CA PHE A 190 0.82 65.04 -19.11
C PHE A 190 0.16 66.01 -20.09
N GLN A 191 -1.14 65.84 -20.26
CA GLN A 191 -2.03 66.69 -21.06
C GLN A 191 -3.30 66.90 -20.24
N TYR A 192 -3.81 68.13 -20.17
CA TYR A 192 -4.91 68.54 -19.28
C TYR A 192 -4.70 68.18 -17.80
N ASN A 193 -3.44 68.03 -17.39
CA ASN A 193 -3.05 67.48 -16.10
C ASN A 193 -1.76 68.13 -15.63
N GLY A 194 -1.32 67.78 -14.42
CA GLY A 194 -0.03 68.20 -13.91
C GLY A 194 0.74 67.07 -13.25
N LEU A 195 2.06 67.19 -13.29
CA LEU A 195 3.02 66.33 -12.61
C LEU A 195 3.62 67.10 -11.44
N THR A 196 3.67 66.50 -10.26
CA THR A 196 4.36 67.08 -9.10
C THR A 196 5.53 66.19 -8.71
N ILE A 197 6.74 66.75 -8.70
CA ILE A 197 7.95 66.07 -8.25
C ILE A 197 8.28 66.59 -6.85
N ASN A 198 8.36 65.66 -5.91
CA ASN A 198 8.82 65.94 -4.55
C ASN A 198 10.34 65.85 -4.53
N LEU A 199 10.96 67.00 -4.35
CA LEU A 199 12.40 67.13 -4.31
C LEU A 199 12.88 66.93 -2.88
N ALA A 200 13.80 66.00 -2.70
CA ALA A 200 14.42 65.70 -1.42
C ALA A 200 15.94 65.57 -1.62
N ASN A 201 16.63 64.96 -0.65
CA ASN A 201 18.05 64.66 -0.74
C ASN A 201 18.94 65.92 -0.79
N PHE A 202 18.57 66.96 -0.05
CA PHE A 202 19.40 68.13 0.23
C PHE A 202 19.04 68.68 1.61
N ARG A 203 19.89 69.56 2.13
CA ARG A 203 19.68 70.35 3.34
C ARG A 203 20.35 71.71 3.16
N THR A 204 19.54 72.74 2.95
CA THR A 204 20.06 74.10 2.78
C THR A 204 20.66 74.62 4.09
N PRO A 205 21.71 75.48 4.03
CA PRO A 205 22.23 76.15 5.22
C PRO A 205 21.16 77.02 5.89
N ALA A 206 21.29 77.26 7.20
CA ALA A 206 20.36 78.11 7.93
C ALA A 206 20.27 79.54 7.35
N ASN A 207 21.40 80.09 6.89
CA ASN A 207 21.49 81.36 6.19
C ASN A 207 22.03 81.12 4.77
N LEU A 208 21.24 81.46 3.74
CA LEU A 208 21.65 81.25 2.35
C LEU A 208 22.73 82.25 1.88
N ASN A 209 22.88 83.41 2.51
CA ASN A 209 23.89 84.44 2.16
C ASN A 209 23.93 84.80 0.67
N GLY A 210 22.77 84.88 0.01
CA GLY A 210 22.65 85.15 -1.43
C GLY A 210 22.89 83.95 -2.35
N ALA A 211 23.16 82.75 -1.80
CA ALA A 211 23.22 81.52 -2.56
C ALA A 211 21.86 81.22 -3.22
N THR A 212 21.90 80.82 -4.49
CA THR A 212 20.74 80.48 -5.29
C THR A 212 20.76 79.02 -5.71
N ALA A 213 19.59 78.41 -5.83
CA ALA A 213 19.42 77.15 -6.53
C ALA A 213 19.34 77.38 -8.05
N ARG A 214 19.50 76.31 -8.81
CA ARG A 214 19.14 76.26 -10.23
C ARG A 214 18.26 75.06 -10.49
N LEU A 215 17.18 75.28 -11.22
CA LEU A 215 16.24 74.28 -11.67
C LEU A 215 16.30 74.22 -13.18
N GLY A 216 16.35 73.05 -13.79
CA GLY A 216 16.22 72.90 -15.23
C GLY A 216 15.44 71.65 -15.57
N HIS A 217 14.84 71.64 -16.76
CA HIS A 217 13.97 70.56 -17.19
C HIS A 217 14.19 70.26 -18.67
N ILE A 218 13.93 69.01 -19.05
CA ILE A 218 14.07 68.45 -20.40
C ILE A 218 12.70 67.91 -20.76
N THR A 219 11.97 68.66 -21.57
CA THR A 219 10.61 68.35 -22.02
C THR A 219 10.51 68.23 -23.52
N TRP A 220 9.51 67.46 -23.95
CA TRP A 220 9.26 67.12 -25.35
C TRP A 220 7.80 67.43 -25.74
N GLU A 221 7.59 67.60 -27.04
CA GLU A 221 6.34 67.85 -27.79
C GLU A 221 5.71 69.25 -27.69
N GLY A 222 5.96 70.01 -26.62
CA GLY A 222 5.23 71.25 -26.35
C GLY A 222 4.97 72.18 -27.55
N ASP A 223 3.74 72.67 -27.68
CA ASP A 223 3.26 73.42 -28.84
C ASP A 223 3.49 74.94 -28.73
N SER A 224 4.05 75.49 -29.81
CA SER A 224 4.19 76.93 -30.03
C SER A 224 2.89 77.73 -30.31
N THR A 225 1.74 77.09 -30.57
CA THR A 225 0.53 77.74 -31.10
C THR A 225 -0.65 77.84 -30.14
N LEU A 226 -0.75 76.92 -29.19
CA LEU A 226 -1.80 76.87 -28.19
C LEU A 226 -1.43 77.69 -26.95
N VAL A 227 -1.60 79.01 -27.02
CA VAL A 227 -1.46 79.92 -25.87
C VAL A 227 -2.68 79.80 -24.94
N ALA A 228 -2.88 78.63 -24.34
CA ALA A 228 -3.95 78.38 -23.40
C ALA A 228 -3.43 78.62 -21.97
N ASN A 229 -4.02 79.58 -21.26
CA ASN A 229 -3.73 79.85 -19.84
C ASN A 229 -3.64 78.53 -19.04
N GLY A 230 -2.45 78.17 -18.54
CA GLY A 230 -2.26 77.02 -17.65
C GLY A 230 -1.05 76.11 -17.92
N GLU A 231 -0.08 76.54 -18.73
CA GLU A 231 1.21 75.85 -18.91
C GLU A 231 2.29 76.42 -17.99
N ASP A 232 2.45 75.80 -16.83
CA ASP A 232 3.23 76.35 -15.74
C ASP A 232 4.28 75.35 -15.25
N LEU A 233 5.48 75.85 -14.94
CA LEU A 233 6.43 75.21 -14.04
C LEU A 233 6.52 76.02 -12.76
N LEU A 234 6.03 75.47 -11.65
CA LEU A 234 6.12 76.11 -10.34
C LEU A 234 7.20 75.43 -9.51
N PHE A 235 8.06 76.22 -8.86
CA PHE A 235 8.94 75.77 -7.79
C PHE A 235 8.44 76.34 -6.45
N ASN A 236 8.14 75.48 -5.47
CA ASN A 236 7.55 75.90 -4.19
C ASN A 236 6.33 76.85 -4.36
N ASN A 237 5.46 76.52 -5.32
CA ASN A 237 4.29 77.32 -5.72
C ASN A 237 4.58 78.71 -6.29
N VAL A 238 5.84 79.01 -6.65
CA VAL A 238 6.21 80.21 -7.40
C VAL A 238 6.47 79.80 -8.84
N GLU A 239 5.79 80.43 -9.78
CA GLU A 239 5.94 80.17 -11.21
C GLU A 239 7.32 80.62 -11.71
N MET A 240 7.97 79.77 -12.51
CA MET A 240 9.26 80.03 -13.12
C MET A 240 9.06 80.72 -14.46
N VAL A 241 9.54 81.96 -14.58
CA VAL A 241 9.32 82.80 -15.77
C VAL A 241 10.58 83.57 -16.14
N ASP A 242 10.78 83.80 -17.43
CA ASP A 242 11.79 84.70 -17.97
C ASP A 242 11.39 85.29 -19.34
N SER A 243 12.36 85.81 -20.11
CA SER A 243 12.08 86.39 -21.44
C SER A 243 11.83 85.36 -22.55
N TYR A 244 12.27 84.11 -22.37
CA TYR A 244 12.05 83.00 -23.30
C TYR A 244 10.78 82.22 -22.94
N ASN A 245 10.46 82.16 -21.65
CA ASN A 245 9.31 81.47 -21.07
C ASN A 245 8.47 82.45 -20.25
N PRO A 246 7.58 83.20 -20.92
CA PRO A 246 6.62 84.08 -20.24
C PRO A 246 5.66 83.29 -19.34
N ALA A 247 5.03 83.99 -18.41
CA ALA A 247 4.03 83.40 -17.53
C ALA A 247 2.93 82.65 -18.30
N HIS A 248 2.55 81.48 -17.80
CA HIS A 248 1.55 80.55 -18.35
C HIS A 248 1.87 79.98 -19.73
N ASN A 249 3.15 80.01 -20.14
CA ASN A 249 3.60 79.56 -21.46
C ASN A 249 4.98 78.89 -21.37
N GLN A 250 5.10 77.87 -20.51
CA GLN A 250 6.38 77.23 -20.20
C GLN A 250 6.89 76.24 -21.27
N PHE A 251 6.03 75.56 -22.03
CA PHE A 251 6.41 74.48 -22.95
C PHE A 251 6.23 74.91 -24.41
N ASN A 252 6.85 76.02 -24.76
CA ASN A 252 6.45 76.85 -25.89
C ASN A 252 7.33 76.69 -27.14
N SER A 253 8.16 75.63 -27.21
CA SER A 253 9.16 75.46 -28.27
C SER A 253 10.19 76.61 -28.34
N SER A 254 10.60 77.11 -27.17
CA SER A 254 11.66 78.10 -26.96
C SER A 254 12.48 77.67 -25.76
N SER A 255 13.80 77.80 -25.83
CA SER A 255 14.68 77.31 -24.76
C SER A 255 15.75 78.30 -24.35
N ASN A 256 15.74 78.63 -23.06
CA ASN A 256 16.66 79.62 -22.51
C ASN A 256 18.10 79.08 -22.31
N ILE A 257 18.31 77.76 -22.20
CA ILE A 257 19.63 77.18 -21.92
C ILE A 257 20.62 77.40 -23.08
N THR A 258 20.09 77.51 -24.31
CA THR A 258 20.84 77.79 -25.54
C THR A 258 20.41 79.08 -26.24
N SER A 259 19.47 79.84 -25.64
CA SER A 259 18.90 81.04 -26.26
C SER A 259 18.23 80.77 -27.62
N ASP A 260 17.54 79.63 -27.75
CA ASP A 260 16.92 79.15 -29.00
C ASP A 260 15.40 79.41 -29.03
N ASN A 261 14.94 80.39 -29.82
CA ASN A 261 13.51 80.70 -29.99
C ASN A 261 12.79 79.80 -31.03
N ALA A 262 13.48 78.79 -31.56
CA ALA A 262 12.99 77.94 -32.64
C ALA A 262 13.32 76.48 -32.38
N SER A 263 13.12 76.02 -31.13
CA SER A 263 13.46 74.65 -30.73
C SER A 263 12.45 73.62 -31.22
N TYR A 264 11.25 74.02 -31.67
CA TYR A 264 10.21 73.19 -32.31
C TYR A 264 9.99 71.80 -31.65
N GLY A 265 9.12 71.78 -30.64
CA GLY A 265 8.65 70.57 -29.94
C GLY A 265 9.65 70.00 -28.94
N ILE A 266 10.69 70.73 -28.56
CA ILE A 266 11.64 70.33 -27.51
C ILE A 266 11.97 71.55 -26.66
N ASP A 267 11.99 71.41 -25.34
CA ASP A 267 12.40 72.48 -24.43
C ASP A 267 13.43 72.00 -23.42
N PHE A 268 14.53 72.75 -23.31
CA PHE A 268 15.51 72.61 -22.25
C PHE A 268 15.73 73.98 -21.63
N ASP A 269 15.04 74.22 -20.51
CA ASP A 269 15.16 75.47 -19.78
C ASP A 269 15.89 75.29 -18.46
N ALA A 270 16.46 76.39 -17.99
CA ALA A 270 17.03 76.50 -16.66
C ALA A 270 16.74 77.86 -16.02
N TYR A 271 16.38 77.83 -14.75
CA TYR A 271 16.02 78.97 -13.92
C TYR A 271 16.99 79.11 -12.75
N THR A 272 17.27 80.35 -12.34
CA THR A 272 17.92 80.64 -11.06
C THR A 272 16.87 80.91 -10.00
N VAL A 273 16.90 80.16 -8.91
CA VAL A 273 15.91 80.22 -7.83
C VAL A 273 16.55 80.84 -6.59
N GLY A 274 16.13 82.06 -6.25
CA GLY A 274 16.60 82.80 -5.08
C GLY A 274 15.61 82.79 -3.91
N SER A 275 16.01 83.38 -2.79
CA SER A 275 15.10 83.68 -1.67
C SER A 275 14.05 84.72 -2.09
N PRO A 276 12.77 84.63 -1.65
CA PRO A 276 12.22 83.69 -0.66
C PRO A 276 11.72 82.35 -1.24
N THR A 277 11.81 82.14 -2.55
CA THR A 277 11.33 80.93 -3.23
C THR A 277 12.06 79.68 -2.73
N ILE A 278 13.38 79.77 -2.53
CA ILE A 278 14.14 78.79 -1.74
C ILE A 278 14.54 79.37 -0.38
N GLN A 279 14.44 78.56 0.68
CA GLN A 279 14.55 78.98 2.08
C GLN A 279 15.76 78.31 2.77
N GLY A 280 16.19 78.88 3.90
CA GLY A 280 17.21 78.29 4.77
C GLY A 280 16.67 77.14 5.61
N ASN A 281 17.51 76.17 5.98
CA ASN A 281 17.14 74.90 6.64
C ASN A 281 16.11 74.04 5.88
N GLN A 282 15.90 74.29 4.59
CA GLN A 282 14.99 73.54 3.75
C GLN A 282 15.60 72.18 3.40
N THR A 283 14.84 71.10 3.61
CA THR A 283 15.25 69.71 3.30
C THR A 283 14.42 69.08 2.19
N THR A 284 13.35 69.75 1.77
CA THR A 284 12.44 69.31 0.72
C THR A 284 11.96 70.51 -0.10
N ALA A 285 11.65 70.31 -1.38
CA ALA A 285 10.99 71.29 -2.24
C ALA A 285 9.98 70.56 -3.15
N THR A 286 9.17 71.31 -3.88
CA THR A 286 8.30 70.75 -4.91
C THR A 286 8.46 71.49 -6.22
N THR A 287 8.48 70.74 -7.32
CA THR A 287 8.19 71.26 -8.64
C THR A 287 6.83 70.75 -9.10
N ARG A 288 6.06 71.62 -9.75
CA ARG A 288 4.77 71.27 -10.33
C ARG A 288 4.76 71.73 -11.77
N TYR A 289 4.69 70.76 -12.68
CA TYR A 289 4.43 70.94 -14.09
C TYR A 289 2.92 70.86 -14.30
N GLN A 290 2.36 71.73 -15.12
CA GLN A 290 0.94 71.71 -15.45
C GLN A 290 0.78 72.08 -16.91
N THR A 291 -0.10 71.38 -17.63
CA THR A 291 -0.44 71.68 -19.02
C THR A 291 -1.95 71.78 -19.22
N GLY A 292 -2.33 72.61 -20.20
CA GLY A 292 -3.69 72.73 -20.70
C GLY A 292 -3.96 71.72 -21.81
N GLN A 293 -4.24 72.21 -23.01
CA GLN A 293 -4.48 71.34 -24.18
C GLN A 293 -3.23 70.67 -24.69
N ASP A 294 -2.06 71.23 -24.39
CA ASP A 294 -0.80 70.76 -24.91
C ASP A 294 -0.33 69.47 -24.25
N MET A 295 0.27 68.61 -25.06
CA MET A 295 0.76 67.29 -24.67
C MET A 295 2.26 67.38 -24.47
N VAL A 296 2.70 67.34 -23.21
CA VAL A 296 4.13 67.46 -22.87
C VAL A 296 4.62 66.16 -22.24
N ILE A 297 5.86 65.78 -22.56
CA ILE A 297 6.54 64.63 -21.95
C ILE A 297 7.77 65.13 -21.19
N LEU A 298 7.82 64.90 -19.88
CA LEU A 298 9.00 65.21 -19.06
C LEU A 298 9.96 64.02 -19.06
N ALA A 299 11.18 64.22 -19.56
CA ALA A 299 12.23 63.20 -19.55
C ALA A 299 13.22 63.38 -18.40
N ALA A 300 13.54 64.62 -18.03
CA ALA A 300 14.41 64.86 -16.88
C ALA A 300 14.14 66.21 -16.21
N GLU A 301 14.33 66.25 -14.90
CA GLU A 301 14.48 67.47 -14.13
C GLU A 301 15.83 67.45 -13.43
N VAL A 302 16.60 68.52 -13.54
CA VAL A 302 17.86 68.71 -12.83
C VAL A 302 17.74 69.88 -11.88
N ILE A 303 18.07 69.66 -10.60
CA ILE A 303 18.06 70.72 -9.60
C ILE A 303 19.35 70.76 -8.81
N ALA A 304 20.00 71.91 -8.79
CA ALA A 304 21.17 72.21 -7.96
C ALA A 304 20.76 73.13 -6.80
N VAL A 305 20.79 72.63 -5.57
CA VAL A 305 20.32 73.33 -4.36
C VAL A 305 21.49 73.68 -3.43
N PRO A 306 21.64 74.94 -2.94
CA PRO A 306 22.63 75.28 -1.93
C PRO A 306 22.57 74.33 -0.73
N ASN A 307 23.71 73.83 -0.26
CA ASN A 307 23.74 72.75 0.73
C ASN A 307 24.75 72.98 1.85
N VAL A 308 24.49 72.37 3.01
CA VAL A 308 25.52 72.15 4.04
C VAL A 308 26.60 71.18 3.52
N PRO A 309 27.81 71.11 4.14
CA PRO A 309 28.83 70.12 3.75
C PRO A 309 28.29 68.68 3.76
N VAL A 310 28.79 67.85 2.83
CA VAL A 310 28.35 66.47 2.62
C VAL A 310 29.54 65.52 2.63
N SER A 311 29.43 64.42 3.39
CA SER A 311 30.29 63.24 3.27
C SER A 311 29.43 62.08 2.77
N ASP A 312 29.87 61.43 1.68
CA ASP A 312 29.25 60.23 1.11
C ASP A 312 29.98 58.99 1.62
N PHE A 313 29.32 58.16 2.44
CA PHE A 313 29.90 56.93 2.95
C PHE A 313 29.42 55.68 2.20
N ALA A 314 30.32 55.05 1.46
CA ALA A 314 30.07 53.74 0.87
C ALA A 314 30.53 52.59 1.78
N MET A 315 29.74 51.51 1.80
CA MET A 315 30.07 50.25 2.46
C MET A 315 30.47 49.18 1.43
N GLU A 316 31.51 48.42 1.73
CA GLU A 316 31.85 47.18 1.04
C GLU A 316 31.91 46.01 2.03
N ILE A 317 31.31 44.87 1.68
CA ILE A 317 31.39 43.64 2.47
C ILE A 317 31.81 42.46 1.59
N THR A 318 32.78 41.69 2.07
CA THR A 318 33.20 40.43 1.46
C THR A 318 33.24 39.32 2.51
N ALA A 319 33.14 38.06 2.07
CA ALA A 319 33.28 36.89 2.93
C ALA A 319 34.49 36.06 2.48
N ALA A 320 35.23 35.47 3.42
CA ALA A 320 36.40 34.65 3.10
C ALA A 320 36.06 33.40 2.28
N THR A 321 34.87 32.82 2.48
CA THR A 321 34.27 31.83 1.58
C THR A 321 32.78 32.09 1.41
N SER A 322 32.28 31.89 0.19
CA SER A 322 30.84 31.90 -0.13
C SER A 322 30.14 30.59 0.21
N ALA A 323 30.87 29.54 0.58
CA ALA A 323 30.34 28.23 0.94
C ALA A 323 30.90 27.77 2.30
N PRO A 324 30.45 28.38 3.42
CA PRO A 324 30.91 28.01 4.74
C PRO A 324 30.53 26.56 5.08
N VAL A 325 31.40 25.88 5.86
CA VAL A 325 31.17 24.51 6.33
C VAL A 325 30.77 24.55 7.80
N LEU A 326 29.81 23.73 8.20
CA LEU A 326 29.36 23.64 9.59
C LEU A 326 30.53 23.40 10.55
N GLY A 327 30.56 24.16 11.65
CA GLY A 327 31.59 24.08 12.68
C GLY A 327 32.94 24.67 12.30
N GLN A 328 33.11 25.13 11.06
CA GLN A 328 34.30 25.86 10.63
C GLN A 328 34.13 27.36 10.83
N THR A 329 35.26 28.04 10.92
CA THR A 329 35.32 29.49 10.97
C THR A 329 35.20 30.07 9.57
N ASN A 330 34.50 31.21 9.47
CA ASN A 330 34.48 32.09 8.30
C ASN A 330 34.73 33.52 8.79
N SER A 331 35.00 34.45 7.89
CA SER A 331 35.12 35.86 8.24
C SER A 331 34.44 36.77 7.23
N PHE A 332 33.91 37.88 7.73
CA PHE A 332 33.45 39.02 6.94
C PHE A 332 34.47 40.14 7.03
N THR A 333 34.81 40.73 5.89
CA THR A 333 35.67 41.90 5.79
C THR A 333 34.85 43.08 5.30
N LEU A 334 34.86 44.15 6.09
CA LEU A 334 34.04 45.35 5.94
C LEU A 334 34.96 46.55 5.70
N VAL A 335 34.72 47.31 4.64
CA VAL A 335 35.45 48.55 4.32
C VAL A 335 34.47 49.70 4.15
N ALA A 336 34.61 50.72 4.98
CA ALA A 336 33.88 51.97 4.85
C ALA A 336 34.74 53.02 4.14
N THR A 337 34.19 53.74 3.17
CA THR A 337 34.91 54.75 2.38
C THR A 337 34.15 56.06 2.40
N ASN A 338 34.82 57.18 2.74
CA ASN A 338 34.28 58.51 2.50
C ASN A 338 34.63 58.91 1.06
N ASN A 339 33.67 58.91 0.14
CA ASN A 339 33.88 59.31 -1.25
C ASN A 339 34.02 60.83 -1.41
N GLY A 340 33.72 61.61 -0.37
CA GLY A 340 33.70 63.06 -0.40
C GLY A 340 32.31 63.62 -0.73
N PRO A 341 32.21 64.87 -1.21
CA PRO A 341 33.29 65.81 -1.50
C PRO A 341 33.92 66.46 -0.26
N SER A 342 33.29 66.38 0.92
CA SER A 342 33.81 66.97 2.15
C SER A 342 34.41 65.91 3.08
N ASP A 343 35.30 66.37 3.96
CA ASP A 343 35.78 65.58 5.09
C ASP A 343 34.61 65.29 6.06
N GLU A 344 34.59 64.10 6.64
CA GLU A 344 33.70 63.76 7.76
C GLU A 344 34.35 64.24 9.07
N PRO A 345 33.76 65.22 9.79
CA PRO A 345 34.36 65.77 10.99
C PRO A 345 34.14 64.90 12.23
N GLY A 346 33.12 64.04 12.22
CA GLY A 346 32.64 63.32 13.38
C GLY A 346 33.05 61.85 13.41
N THR A 347 32.41 61.10 14.31
CA THR A 347 32.64 59.66 14.47
C THR A 347 31.93 58.89 13.38
N VAL A 348 32.63 57.95 12.75
CA VAL A 348 32.06 56.98 11.81
C VAL A 348 31.62 55.74 12.56
N THR A 349 30.43 55.24 12.25
CA THR A 349 29.85 54.04 12.87
C THR A 349 29.51 53.02 11.80
N VAL A 350 29.99 51.79 11.96
CA VAL A 350 29.64 50.63 11.13
C VAL A 350 28.82 49.65 11.98
N VAL A 351 27.70 49.17 11.45
CA VAL A 351 26.82 48.20 12.08
C VAL A 351 26.65 47.00 11.16
N ASP A 352 26.90 45.79 11.66
CA ASP A 352 26.67 44.53 10.96
C ASP A 352 25.82 43.60 11.84
N THR A 353 24.74 43.04 11.28
CA THR A 353 23.87 42.09 12.01
C THR A 353 24.02 40.70 11.41
N ILE A 354 24.78 39.86 12.11
CA ILE A 354 25.17 38.53 11.64
C ILE A 354 23.97 37.56 11.70
N PRO A 355 23.69 36.80 10.62
CA PRO A 355 22.63 35.81 10.60
C PRO A 355 22.71 34.78 11.75
N ASN A 356 21.55 34.37 12.27
CA ASN A 356 21.44 33.45 13.42
C ASN A 356 22.01 32.04 13.21
N THR A 357 22.36 31.68 11.97
CA THR A 357 23.02 30.42 11.63
C THR A 357 24.53 30.44 11.90
N MET A 358 25.07 31.59 12.32
CA MET A 358 26.46 31.81 12.66
C MET A 358 26.58 32.43 14.05
N SER A 359 27.63 32.08 14.78
CA SER A 359 27.99 32.73 16.04
C SER A 359 29.21 33.62 15.87
N ILE A 360 29.15 34.85 16.37
CA ILE A 360 30.27 35.80 16.33
C ILE A 360 31.36 35.33 17.30
N THR A 361 32.59 35.22 16.79
CA THR A 361 33.76 34.81 17.58
C THR A 361 34.60 36.02 17.99
N SER A 362 34.80 36.98 17.07
CA SER A 362 35.50 38.23 17.36
C SER A 362 35.21 39.28 16.29
N ALA A 363 35.33 40.57 16.62
CA ALA A 363 35.30 41.66 15.65
C ALA A 363 36.39 42.68 15.99
N SER A 364 37.20 43.08 15.01
CA SER A 364 38.28 44.06 15.21
C SER A 364 38.71 44.74 13.90
N GLY A 365 39.30 45.93 14.01
CA GLY A 365 39.88 46.66 12.88
C GLY A 365 40.83 47.75 13.39
N LEU A 366 41.84 48.13 12.60
CA LEU A 366 42.83 49.13 13.03
C LEU A 366 42.16 50.51 13.20
N GLY A 367 42.24 51.08 14.41
CA GLY A 367 41.60 52.36 14.73
C GLY A 367 40.09 52.28 14.96
N TRP A 368 39.50 51.09 14.94
CA TRP A 368 38.09 50.86 15.25
C TRP A 368 37.92 50.34 16.68
N THR A 369 36.88 50.80 17.35
CA THR A 369 36.40 50.23 18.62
C THR A 369 35.14 49.42 18.32
N CYS A 370 35.23 48.09 18.35
CA CYS A 370 34.13 47.18 18.03
C CYS A 370 33.53 46.55 19.29
N ASN A 371 32.20 46.59 19.40
CA ASN A 371 31.42 45.94 20.45
C ASN A 371 30.48 44.89 19.82
N VAL A 372 30.35 43.73 20.48
CA VAL A 372 29.46 42.64 20.05
C VAL A 372 28.35 42.48 21.08
N ALA A 373 27.10 42.66 20.66
CA ALA A 373 25.92 42.47 21.49
C ALA A 373 24.94 41.52 20.80
N GLY A 374 24.85 40.27 21.29
CA GLY A 374 24.08 39.22 20.62
C GLY A 374 24.65 38.93 19.23
N GLN A 375 23.86 39.19 18.18
CA GLN A 375 24.24 39.01 16.78
C GLN A 375 24.66 40.31 16.07
N THR A 376 24.67 41.44 16.78
CA THR A 376 25.00 42.73 16.19
C THR A 376 26.41 43.14 16.58
N VAL A 377 27.22 43.47 15.58
CA VAL A 377 28.54 44.09 15.71
C VAL A 377 28.38 45.58 15.45
N THR A 378 28.86 46.41 16.36
CA THR A 378 28.93 47.86 16.19
C THR A 378 30.36 48.32 16.35
N CYS A 379 30.94 48.90 15.30
CA CYS A 379 32.30 49.43 15.29
C CYS A 379 32.29 50.94 15.10
N THR A 380 33.01 51.68 15.94
CA THR A 380 33.14 53.13 15.83
C THR A 380 34.59 53.56 15.61
N ARG A 381 34.79 54.61 14.82
CA ARG A 381 36.11 55.22 14.58
C ARG A 381 36.00 56.74 14.72
N PRO A 382 36.85 57.38 15.55
CA PRO A 382 36.86 58.84 15.66
C PRO A 382 37.30 59.48 14.34
N GLY A 383 36.69 60.62 14.01
CA GLY A 383 37.09 61.48 12.90
C GLY A 383 38.32 62.35 13.22
N PRO A 384 38.76 63.19 12.27
CA PRO A 384 38.16 63.37 10.95
C PRO A 384 38.51 62.25 9.95
N VAL A 385 37.68 62.06 8.93
CA VAL A 385 37.96 61.20 7.76
C VAL A 385 37.98 62.08 6.52
N ALA A 386 39.16 62.21 5.91
CA ALA A 386 39.34 63.01 4.70
C ALA A 386 38.45 62.48 3.55
N ALA A 387 38.06 63.38 2.64
CA ALA A 387 37.40 63.00 1.40
C ALA A 387 38.24 62.00 0.59
N SER A 388 37.57 61.15 -0.19
CA SER A 388 38.17 60.09 -1.01
C SER A 388 39.09 59.12 -0.24
N THR A 389 38.77 58.84 1.03
CA THR A 389 39.57 57.97 1.91
C THR A 389 38.82 56.70 2.28
N ALA A 390 39.40 55.55 1.95
CA ALA A 390 38.99 54.25 2.47
C ALA A 390 39.55 54.03 3.89
N LEU A 391 38.69 53.65 4.84
CA LEU A 391 39.08 53.37 6.21
C LEU A 391 39.70 51.97 6.34
N PRO A 392 40.53 51.71 7.38
CA PRO A 392 41.05 50.38 7.62
C PRO A 392 39.92 49.35 7.77
N ALA A 393 40.11 48.16 7.20
CA ALA A 393 39.07 47.12 7.21
C ALA A 393 38.73 46.64 8.63
N ILE A 394 37.44 46.37 8.86
CA ILE A 394 36.95 45.63 10.03
C ILE A 394 36.83 44.16 9.63
N THR A 395 37.38 43.27 10.45
CA THR A 395 37.25 41.82 10.28
C THR A 395 36.34 41.26 11.38
N ILE A 396 35.27 40.60 10.98
CA ILE A 396 34.36 39.88 11.87
C ILE A 396 34.56 38.38 11.64
N ASN A 397 35.08 37.67 12.64
CA ASN A 397 35.20 36.22 12.61
C ASN A 397 33.93 35.58 13.16
N VAL A 398 33.41 34.60 12.44
CA VAL A 398 32.19 33.86 12.78
C VAL A 398 32.44 32.36 12.71
N THR A 399 31.66 31.58 13.45
CA THR A 399 31.61 30.11 13.34
C THR A 399 30.24 29.70 12.82
N GLN A 400 30.19 28.83 11.82
CA GLN A 400 28.92 28.31 11.30
C GLN A 400 28.32 27.32 12.31
N THR A 401 27.17 27.65 12.89
CA THR A 401 26.54 26.85 13.96
C THR A 401 25.25 26.14 13.53
N GLY A 402 24.58 26.63 12.48
CA GLY A 402 23.37 26.03 11.92
C GLY A 402 23.61 25.36 10.56
N ILE A 403 22.89 24.27 10.28
CA ILE A 403 22.77 23.72 8.92
C ILE A 403 21.59 24.44 8.25
N PHE A 404 21.83 25.05 7.11
CA PHE A 404 20.80 25.65 6.27
C PHE A 404 20.95 25.12 4.84
N GLY A 405 19.84 24.80 4.18
CA GLY A 405 19.81 24.57 2.74
C GLY A 405 19.38 25.86 2.05
N GLY A 406 20.26 26.47 1.26
CA GLY A 406 19.95 27.69 0.51
C GLY A 406 20.95 28.83 0.73
N THR A 407 20.49 30.05 0.45
CA THR A 407 21.29 31.28 0.52
C THR A 407 21.06 32.01 1.84
N ILE A 408 22.13 32.39 2.52
CA ILE A 408 22.17 33.28 3.68
C ILE A 408 22.76 34.62 3.23
N THR A 409 22.11 35.73 3.58
CA THR A 409 22.61 37.08 3.28
C THR A 409 23.07 37.77 4.55
N ASN A 410 24.29 38.33 4.54
CA ASN A 410 24.78 39.22 5.59
C ASN A 410 24.82 40.65 5.08
N THR A 411 24.38 41.62 5.88
CA THR A 411 24.28 43.04 5.48
C THR A 411 24.88 43.93 6.55
N ALA A 412 25.81 44.78 6.14
CA ALA A 412 26.41 45.80 6.99
C ALA A 412 26.09 47.20 6.48
N SER A 413 26.08 48.17 7.38
CA SER A 413 25.84 49.59 7.09
C SER A 413 26.82 50.52 7.79
N VAL A 414 27.02 51.71 7.23
CA VAL A 414 27.90 52.77 7.72
C VAL A 414 27.16 54.10 7.88
N SER A 415 27.54 54.90 8.87
CA SER A 415 27.02 56.26 9.07
C SER A 415 28.08 57.22 9.64
N GLY A 416 27.92 58.52 9.35
CA GLY A 416 28.73 59.64 9.87
C GLY A 416 27.85 60.75 10.45
N THR A 417 28.44 61.92 10.74
CA THR A 417 27.71 63.07 11.32
C THR A 417 27.28 64.10 10.29
N ASN A 418 28.02 64.27 9.18
CA ASN A 418 27.58 65.11 8.08
C ASN A 418 26.37 64.48 7.37
N PHE A 419 25.63 65.33 6.66
CA PHE A 419 24.55 64.87 5.78
C PHE A 419 25.14 64.07 4.62
N ASP A 420 24.58 62.90 4.36
CA ASP A 420 24.96 62.02 3.25
C ASP A 420 23.86 62.07 2.18
N ASN A 421 24.20 62.58 0.99
CA ASN A 421 23.28 62.71 -0.13
C ASN A 421 23.21 61.45 -1.02
N LEU A 422 23.96 60.40 -0.70
CA LEU A 422 24.03 59.16 -1.47
C LEU A 422 23.79 57.92 -0.60
N SER A 423 22.93 58.06 0.43
CA SER A 423 22.60 57.05 1.45
C SER A 423 22.33 55.60 1.00
N GLY A 424 22.06 55.36 -0.29
CA GLY A 424 21.88 54.03 -0.87
C GLY A 424 23.16 53.18 -0.95
N ASN A 425 24.36 53.79 -0.93
CA ASN A 425 25.63 53.06 -0.90
C ASN A 425 26.15 52.81 0.53
N ASN A 426 25.46 53.34 1.55
CA ASN A 426 25.82 53.19 2.96
C ASN A 426 25.57 51.78 3.50
N ALA A 427 25.04 50.86 2.70
CA ALA A 427 24.86 49.47 3.06
C ALA A 427 25.32 48.53 1.94
N ALA A 428 25.93 47.42 2.33
CA ALA A 428 26.34 46.37 1.41
C ALA A 428 25.99 44.99 1.95
N SER A 429 25.75 44.05 1.03
CA SER A 429 25.37 42.68 1.37
C SER A 429 26.24 41.65 0.67
N VAL A 430 26.52 40.53 1.35
CA VAL A 430 27.17 39.35 0.78
C VAL A 430 26.30 38.12 0.95
N ASN A 431 26.23 37.28 -0.09
CA ASN A 431 25.47 36.03 -0.10
C ASN A 431 26.38 34.83 0.12
N LEU A 432 25.94 33.91 0.97
CA LEU A 432 26.59 32.65 1.29
C LEU A 432 25.65 31.51 0.91
N THR A 433 26.13 30.51 0.19
CA THR A 433 25.33 29.36 -0.26
C THR A 433 25.76 28.09 0.46
N MET A 434 24.82 27.41 1.09
CA MET A 434 25.06 26.12 1.73
C MET A 434 24.22 25.02 1.09
N THR A 435 24.87 23.89 0.80
CA THR A 435 24.20 22.66 0.38
C THR A 435 23.56 21.99 1.60
N SER A 436 22.27 21.68 1.53
CA SER A 436 21.65 20.88 2.60
C SER A 436 22.28 19.49 2.65
N MET A 437 22.51 18.98 3.86
CA MET A 437 22.96 17.60 4.03
C MET A 437 21.78 16.66 3.79
N ALA A 438 21.95 15.71 2.87
CA ALA A 438 21.01 14.60 2.68
C ALA A 438 21.37 13.43 3.60
N TYR A 439 20.50 12.42 3.71
CA TYR A 439 20.75 11.21 4.48
C TYR A 439 20.42 9.96 3.67
N ALA A 440 21.08 8.84 3.98
CA ALA A 440 20.81 7.52 3.44
C ALA A 440 20.78 6.45 4.54
N PHE A 441 19.94 5.42 4.33
CA PHE A 441 20.06 4.16 5.05
C PHE A 441 21.16 3.31 4.41
N THR A 442 22.12 2.83 5.20
CA THR A 442 23.25 2.01 4.72
C THR A 442 23.37 0.71 5.49
N ASP A 443 24.02 -0.29 4.90
CA ASP A 443 24.19 -1.62 5.50
C ASP A 443 25.34 -1.68 6.52
N LYS A 444 26.31 -0.77 6.41
CA LYS A 444 27.51 -0.64 7.24
C LYS A 444 27.88 0.84 7.44
N PRO A 445 28.81 1.15 8.37
CA PRO A 445 29.45 2.46 8.42
C PRO A 445 30.21 2.77 7.13
N CYS A 446 30.02 3.99 6.63
CA CYS A 446 30.63 4.46 5.40
C CYS A 446 31.95 5.17 5.66
N VAL A 447 32.87 5.08 4.70
CA VAL A 447 34.10 5.86 4.69
C VAL A 447 33.81 7.29 4.23
N ASN A 448 34.32 8.27 4.97
CA ASN A 448 34.15 9.70 4.66
C ASN A 448 34.73 10.05 3.27
N ASN A 449 34.00 10.87 2.52
CA ASN A 449 34.38 11.40 1.20
C ASN A 449 34.68 10.34 0.12
N LYS A 450 34.03 9.17 0.20
CA LYS A 450 34.12 8.13 -0.82
C LYS A 450 32.75 7.83 -1.38
N ALA A 451 32.57 7.94 -2.69
CA ALA A 451 31.28 7.70 -3.33
C ALA A 451 30.84 6.22 -3.17
N PHE A 452 29.53 5.97 -3.21
CA PHE A 452 29.03 4.59 -3.29
C PHE A 452 29.58 3.90 -4.55
N GLY A 453 30.11 2.68 -4.40
CA GLY A 453 30.75 1.92 -5.48
C GLY A 453 32.25 2.16 -5.66
N ASP A 454 32.85 3.11 -4.95
CA ASP A 454 34.32 3.25 -4.87
C ASP A 454 34.94 2.02 -4.17
N ALA A 455 36.11 1.56 -4.62
CA ALA A 455 36.77 0.38 -4.08
C ALA A 455 37.15 0.50 -2.58
N GLN A 456 37.33 1.73 -2.09
CA GLN A 456 37.60 2.03 -0.69
C GLN A 456 36.32 2.28 0.12
N GLN A 457 35.14 2.35 -0.52
CA GLN A 457 33.89 2.51 0.19
C GLN A 457 33.38 1.17 0.72
N THR A 458 33.23 1.07 2.03
CA THR A 458 32.89 -0.18 2.74
C THR A 458 31.40 -0.43 2.86
N CYS A 459 30.58 0.62 2.74
CA CYS A 459 29.13 0.54 2.87
C CYS A 459 28.44 0.56 1.51
N GLN A 460 27.20 0.07 1.49
CA GLN A 460 26.26 0.20 0.39
C GLN A 460 24.94 0.78 0.90
N LEU A 461 24.11 1.27 -0.02
CA LEU A 461 22.72 1.63 0.31
C LEU A 461 21.97 0.40 0.82
N LYS A 462 21.17 0.59 1.88
CA LYS A 462 20.40 -0.50 2.46
C LYS A 462 19.31 -0.94 1.48
N SER A 463 19.37 -2.21 1.07
CA SER A 463 18.31 -2.82 0.27
C SER A 463 17.13 -3.21 1.16
N TRP A 464 15.92 -2.84 0.73
CA TRP A 464 14.65 -3.13 1.40
C TRP A 464 13.84 -4.09 0.53
N SER A 465 14.14 -5.38 0.65
CA SER A 465 13.40 -6.45 -0.02
C SER A 465 12.16 -6.87 0.77
N THR A 466 11.36 -7.75 0.20
CA THR A 466 10.27 -8.41 0.92
C THR A 466 10.78 -9.10 2.18
N ILE A 467 10.11 -8.88 3.31
CA ILE A 467 10.37 -9.54 4.60
C ILE A 467 9.10 -10.19 5.13
N SER A 468 9.23 -11.15 6.05
CA SER A 468 8.06 -11.72 6.73
C SER A 468 7.69 -10.88 7.95
N ALA A 469 6.40 -10.79 8.28
CA ALA A 469 5.92 -10.10 9.47
C ALA A 469 6.59 -10.68 10.72
N GLY A 470 7.30 -9.84 11.47
CA GLY A 470 8.09 -10.22 12.64
C GLY A 470 9.57 -10.47 12.39
N ASP A 471 10.03 -10.56 11.14
CA ASP A 471 11.45 -10.51 10.79
C ASP A 471 12.02 -9.09 11.03
N SER A 472 13.33 -9.01 11.25
CA SER A 472 14.04 -7.75 11.43
C SER A 472 14.94 -7.43 10.26
N VAL A 473 14.84 -6.21 9.73
CA VAL A 473 15.81 -5.63 8.79
C VAL A 473 16.95 -5.05 9.61
N THR A 474 18.10 -5.72 9.62
CA THR A 474 19.27 -5.37 10.44
C THR A 474 20.58 -5.81 9.76
N PRO A 475 21.74 -5.17 10.03
CA PRO A 475 21.85 -3.84 10.63
C PRO A 475 21.43 -2.75 9.62
N VAL A 476 20.91 -1.64 10.13
CA VAL A 476 20.64 -0.41 9.37
C VAL A 476 21.40 0.74 10.01
N TYR A 477 22.24 1.41 9.22
CA TYR A 477 22.96 2.60 9.62
C TYR A 477 22.38 3.83 8.93
N ILE A 478 22.65 5.01 9.50
CA ILE A 478 22.22 6.30 8.95
C ILE A 478 23.46 7.10 8.61
N THR A 479 23.60 7.45 7.33
CA THR A 479 24.78 8.12 6.79
C THR A 479 24.39 9.46 6.20
N ALA A 480 25.10 10.52 6.60
CA ALA A 480 24.97 11.86 6.05
C ALA A 480 25.68 11.95 4.70
N LEU A 481 25.06 12.63 3.75
CA LEU A 481 25.50 12.76 2.36
C LEU A 481 25.64 14.23 1.96
N SER A 482 26.67 14.52 1.19
CA SER A 482 26.80 15.75 0.40
C SER A 482 26.97 15.36 -1.06
N ASN A 483 26.13 15.89 -1.96
CA ASN A 483 26.12 15.54 -3.39
C ASN A 483 26.15 14.01 -3.65
N ASN A 484 25.34 13.26 -2.88
CA ASN A 484 25.25 11.79 -2.93
C ASN A 484 26.54 11.03 -2.56
N VAL A 485 27.48 11.69 -1.87
CA VAL A 485 28.70 11.10 -1.32
C VAL A 485 28.61 11.11 0.22
N PRO A 486 28.88 9.99 0.91
CA PRO A 486 29.08 9.97 2.36
C PRO A 486 30.05 11.05 2.84
N THR A 487 29.57 11.99 3.64
CA THR A 487 30.35 13.15 4.11
C THR A 487 30.08 13.41 5.59
N ALA A 488 31.15 13.56 6.37
CA ALA A 488 31.09 13.85 7.79
C ALA A 488 30.41 15.20 8.06
N LEU A 489 29.61 15.27 9.12
CA LEU A 489 28.92 16.50 9.53
C LEU A 489 29.87 17.59 10.08
N GLY A 490 31.08 17.21 10.46
CA GLY A 490 32.10 18.13 10.98
C GLY A 490 33.33 17.40 11.52
N THR A 491 34.30 18.19 12.00
CA THR A 491 35.54 17.72 12.64
C THR A 491 35.36 17.42 14.13
N SER A 492 34.18 17.70 14.70
CA SER A 492 33.80 17.39 16.06
C SER A 492 32.55 16.49 16.10
N SER A 493 32.36 15.79 17.22
CA SER A 493 31.19 14.93 17.42
C SER A 493 29.90 15.76 17.39
N THR A 494 28.92 15.32 16.61
CA THR A 494 27.69 16.06 16.35
C THR A 494 26.47 15.21 16.65
N ASN A 495 25.56 15.73 17.48
CA ASN A 495 24.27 15.10 17.76
C ASN A 495 23.16 15.65 16.84
N ARG A 496 22.26 14.77 16.39
CA ARG A 496 21.10 15.10 15.56
C ARG A 496 19.86 14.42 16.11
N SER A 497 18.86 15.21 16.48
CA SER A 497 17.53 14.69 16.81
C SER A 497 16.73 14.47 15.52
N VAL A 498 16.32 13.23 15.29
CA VAL A 498 15.51 12.83 14.13
C VAL A 498 14.27 12.07 14.60
N TYR A 499 13.32 11.89 13.70
CA TYR A 499 12.07 11.19 13.97
C TYR A 499 11.87 10.09 12.92
N PHE A 500 11.20 9.01 13.29
CA PHE A 500 10.94 7.89 12.38
C PHE A 500 9.45 7.62 12.26
N GLY A 501 9.02 7.31 11.05
CA GLY A 501 7.63 7.01 10.75
C GLY A 501 7.50 5.87 9.74
N LEU A 502 6.34 5.23 9.76
CA LEU A 502 5.94 4.20 8.81
C LEU A 502 4.73 4.72 8.02
N ARG A 503 4.71 4.48 6.71
CA ARG A 503 3.56 4.73 5.85
C ARG A 503 3.02 3.42 5.31
N CYS A 504 1.70 3.31 5.29
CA CYS A 504 0.99 2.17 4.71
C CYS A 504 0.52 2.56 3.30
N ASN A 505 1.16 1.93 2.30
CA ASN A 505 0.85 2.16 0.89
C ASN A 505 -0.31 1.29 0.44
N ASN A 506 -0.31 0.03 0.86
CA ASN A 506 -1.39 -0.95 0.63
C ASN A 506 -1.33 -2.00 1.76
N PRO A 507 -2.32 -2.07 2.68
CA PRO A 507 -3.54 -1.25 2.72
C PRO A 507 -3.24 0.24 2.96
N THR A 508 -4.18 1.13 2.62
CA THR A 508 -4.00 2.58 2.81
C THR A 508 -4.27 3.06 4.24
N THR A 509 -4.77 2.17 5.11
CA THR A 509 -5.03 2.44 6.53
C THR A 509 -4.37 1.38 7.41
N ASN A 510 -4.03 1.75 8.65
CA ASN A 510 -3.47 0.81 9.63
C ASN A 510 -4.57 0.00 10.33
N ALA A 511 -4.21 -1.18 10.84
CA ALA A 511 -5.04 -2.00 11.70
C ALA A 511 -4.60 -2.00 13.18
N GLY A 512 -3.97 -0.91 13.64
CA GLY A 512 -3.61 -0.74 15.06
C GLY A 512 -2.27 -1.35 15.50
N VAL A 513 -1.49 -1.95 14.58
CA VAL A 513 -0.16 -2.50 14.90
C VAL A 513 0.94 -1.48 14.61
N LYS A 514 1.87 -1.31 15.58
CA LYS A 514 3.04 -0.43 15.46
C LYS A 514 4.28 -1.23 15.10
N ALA A 515 5.14 -0.65 14.27
CA ALA A 515 6.49 -1.16 14.04
C ALA A 515 7.46 -0.71 15.15
N THR A 516 8.56 -1.43 15.28
CA THR A 516 9.64 -1.14 16.23
C THR A 516 10.94 -0.84 15.50
N TRP A 517 11.69 0.11 16.05
CA TRP A 517 13.00 0.51 15.62
C TRP A 517 13.94 0.36 16.81
N THR A 518 14.85 -0.61 16.78
CA THR A 518 15.66 -0.97 17.95
C THR A 518 17.12 -0.65 17.67
N ALA A 519 17.73 0.18 18.52
CA ALA A 519 19.16 0.42 18.46
C ALA A 519 19.93 -0.82 18.94
N ALA A 520 21.09 -1.08 18.36
CA ALA A 520 21.99 -2.16 18.78
C ALA A 520 22.46 -2.03 20.25
N SER A 521 22.34 -0.83 20.84
CA SER A 521 22.54 -0.58 22.27
C SER A 521 21.42 -1.15 23.18
N GLY A 522 20.34 -1.68 22.60
CA GLY A 522 19.18 -2.22 23.32
C GLY A 522 18.03 -1.22 23.49
N SER A 523 18.19 0.05 23.09
CA SER A 523 17.10 1.03 23.15
C SER A 523 16.00 0.70 22.13
N LEU A 524 14.77 0.52 22.61
CA LEU A 524 13.60 0.23 21.80
C LEU A 524 12.79 1.51 21.54
N TYR A 525 12.60 1.84 20.26
CA TYR A 525 11.72 2.93 19.83
C TYR A 525 10.49 2.35 19.14
N THR A 526 9.32 2.63 19.68
CA THR A 526 8.05 2.24 19.04
C THR A 526 7.63 3.34 18.07
N LEU A 527 7.48 2.99 16.80
CA LEU A 527 7.04 3.94 15.78
C LEU A 527 5.56 4.29 15.98
N PRO A 528 5.09 5.45 15.50
CA PRO A 528 3.67 5.71 15.39
C PRO A 528 2.96 4.64 14.56
N LEU A 529 1.63 4.56 14.69
CA LEU A 529 0.83 3.77 13.76
C LEU A 529 1.13 4.22 12.32
N CYS A 530 1.18 3.27 11.39
CA CYS A 530 1.48 3.64 10.02
C CYS A 530 0.43 4.64 9.50
N MET A 531 0.93 5.72 8.93
CA MET A 531 0.10 6.79 8.38
C MET A 531 -0.44 6.36 7.01
N SER A 532 -1.60 6.89 6.62
CA SER A 532 -2.11 6.65 5.27
C SER A 532 -1.15 7.21 4.22
N LYS A 533 -1.20 6.63 3.02
CA LYS A 533 -0.40 7.07 1.86
C LYS A 533 -0.52 8.59 1.58
N THR A 534 -1.66 9.21 1.87
CA THR A 534 -1.95 10.62 1.61
C THR A 534 -1.80 11.55 2.82
N ALA A 535 -1.64 11.04 4.03
CA ALA A 535 -1.53 11.87 5.23
C ALA A 535 -0.19 12.62 5.29
N ALA A 536 -0.20 13.88 5.75
CA ALA A 536 1.03 14.60 6.07
C ALA A 536 1.70 13.99 7.32
N ALA A 537 3.04 13.98 7.36
CA ALA A 537 3.77 13.53 8.54
C ALA A 537 3.64 14.57 9.67
N SER A 538 3.56 14.11 10.93
CA SER A 538 3.52 14.97 12.12
C SER A 538 4.48 14.45 13.19
N THR A 539 5.42 15.30 13.64
CA THR A 539 6.42 14.95 14.65
C THR A 539 5.82 14.73 16.03
N GLY A 540 4.65 15.32 16.35
CA GLY A 540 3.97 15.11 17.63
C GLY A 540 3.52 13.66 17.87
N ALA A 541 3.41 12.86 16.82
CA ALA A 541 3.10 11.43 16.91
C ALA A 541 4.35 10.54 16.99
N MET A 542 5.55 11.08 16.74
CA MET A 542 6.82 10.37 16.64
C MET A 542 7.70 10.63 17.86
N SER A 543 8.47 9.62 18.29
CA SER A 543 9.51 9.82 19.31
C SER A 543 10.81 10.28 18.66
N ALA A 544 11.44 11.29 19.26
CA ALA A 544 12.76 11.74 18.84
C ALA A 544 13.82 10.68 19.16
N VAL A 545 14.74 10.48 18.21
CA VAL A 545 15.92 9.63 18.33
C VAL A 545 17.14 10.52 18.13
N THR A 546 18.07 10.49 19.09
CA THR A 546 19.33 11.22 18.97
C THR A 546 20.36 10.35 18.28
N LEU A 547 20.83 10.78 17.10
CA LEU A 547 21.94 10.19 16.38
C LEU A 547 23.22 10.93 16.72
N THR A 548 24.29 10.20 17.04
CA THR A 548 25.62 10.78 17.26
C THR A 548 26.53 10.43 16.08
N PHE A 549 27.02 11.44 15.38
CA PHE A 549 28.03 11.32 14.34
C PHE A 549 29.38 11.69 14.95
N ALA A 550 30.30 10.73 15.03
CA ALA A 550 31.63 10.98 15.56
C ALA A 550 32.42 11.94 14.64
N ALA A 551 33.44 12.60 15.20
CA ALA A 551 34.32 13.47 14.45
C ALA A 551 34.86 12.78 13.18
N ASN A 552 34.76 13.46 12.03
CA ASN A 552 35.21 12.96 10.73
C ASN A 552 34.51 11.67 10.23
N GLN A 553 33.38 11.28 10.83
CA GLN A 553 32.60 10.12 10.40
C GLN A 553 31.29 10.54 9.74
N PRO A 554 30.95 10.00 8.56
CA PRO A 554 29.70 10.32 7.87
C PRO A 554 28.51 9.51 8.41
N THR A 555 28.75 8.42 9.12
CA THR A 555 27.73 7.52 9.64
C THR A 555 27.56 7.71 11.15
N ALA A 556 26.30 7.69 11.62
CA ALA A 556 25.99 7.63 13.03
C ALA A 556 26.61 6.38 13.68
N ASN A 557 27.11 6.52 14.91
CA ASN A 557 27.85 5.48 15.65
C ASN A 557 26.96 4.35 16.23
N VAL A 558 25.79 4.12 15.65
CA VAL A 558 24.81 3.14 16.13
C VAL A 558 24.11 2.47 14.94
N ALA A 559 23.97 1.15 15.02
CA ALA A 559 23.16 0.36 14.09
C ALA A 559 21.76 0.17 14.66
N PHE A 560 20.79 -0.04 13.77
CA PHE A 560 19.40 -0.27 14.13
C PHE A 560 18.81 -1.51 13.46
N ALA A 561 17.70 -1.99 14.02
CA ALA A 561 16.86 -3.03 13.47
C ALA A 561 15.43 -2.51 13.31
N PHE A 562 14.88 -2.59 12.10
CA PHE A 562 13.46 -2.35 11.84
C PHE A 562 12.69 -3.68 11.91
N ARG A 563 11.57 -3.71 12.64
CA ARG A 563 10.70 -4.88 12.75
C ARG A 563 9.23 -4.46 12.73
N TYR A 564 8.42 -5.16 11.95
CA TYR A 564 6.97 -4.91 11.86
C TYR A 564 6.20 -6.21 11.98
N MET A 565 5.23 -6.26 12.90
CA MET A 565 4.45 -7.46 13.24
C MET A 565 3.15 -7.61 12.43
N ASP A 566 2.97 -6.78 11.40
CA ASP A 566 1.80 -6.77 10.53
C ASP A 566 2.25 -6.68 9.08
N VAL A 567 1.31 -6.74 8.14
CA VAL A 567 1.59 -6.93 6.72
C VAL A 567 1.18 -5.72 5.89
N GLY A 568 1.68 -5.69 4.66
CA GLY A 568 1.36 -4.71 3.63
C GLY A 568 2.58 -4.24 2.86
N ASN A 569 2.33 -3.48 1.81
CA ASN A 569 3.34 -2.64 1.17
C ASN A 569 3.49 -1.35 2.01
N VAL A 570 4.67 -1.16 2.59
CA VAL A 570 4.96 -0.07 3.52
C VAL A 570 6.20 0.72 3.09
N THR A 571 6.29 1.94 3.59
CA THR A 571 7.47 2.80 3.43
C THR A 571 7.95 3.26 4.80
N PHE A 572 9.21 2.99 5.14
CA PHE A 572 9.87 3.48 6.35
C PHE A 572 10.66 4.75 6.03
N SER A 573 10.51 5.79 6.86
CA SER A 573 11.12 7.09 6.61
C SER A 573 11.65 7.73 7.88
N MET A 574 12.68 8.56 7.71
CA MET A 574 13.22 9.45 8.74
C MET A 574 12.82 10.90 8.43
N TYR A 575 12.57 11.69 9.47
CA TYR A 575 12.10 13.07 9.41
C TYR A 575 12.92 13.98 10.34
N ASP A 576 12.94 15.28 10.04
CA ASP A 576 13.45 16.32 10.96
C ASP A 576 12.38 16.75 11.99
N GLY A 577 12.73 17.69 12.87
CA GLY A 577 11.81 18.24 13.89
C GLY A 577 10.61 19.00 13.33
N SER A 578 10.65 19.38 12.05
CA SER A 578 9.59 20.07 11.33
C SER A 578 8.76 19.13 10.44
N ALA A 579 8.93 17.81 10.60
CA ALA A 579 8.27 16.76 9.83
C ALA A 579 8.63 16.72 8.33
N ASN A 580 9.74 17.35 7.91
CA ASN A 580 10.27 17.18 6.56
C ASN A 580 10.97 15.83 6.45
N MET A 581 10.70 15.09 5.37
CA MET A 581 11.32 13.78 5.15
C MET A 581 12.79 13.93 4.76
N LEU A 582 13.67 13.29 5.53
CA LEU A 582 15.13 13.31 5.34
C LEU A 582 15.63 12.14 4.49
N VAL A 583 15.05 10.95 4.68
CA VAL A 583 15.35 9.73 3.91
C VAL A 583 14.18 8.76 3.95
N THR A 584 14.07 7.90 2.94
CA THR A 584 13.08 6.83 2.86
C THR A 584 13.71 5.50 2.43
N SER A 585 13.15 4.39 2.90
CA SER A 585 13.45 3.04 2.42
C SER A 585 12.98 2.77 1.00
N GLY A 586 12.09 3.62 0.47
CA GLY A 586 11.21 3.23 -0.63
C GLY A 586 10.12 2.25 -0.14
N ALA A 587 9.25 1.85 -1.06
CA ALA A 587 8.17 0.90 -0.80
C ALA A 587 8.73 -0.53 -0.78
N PHE A 588 8.41 -1.30 0.26
CA PHE A 588 8.74 -2.73 0.35
C PHE A 588 7.57 -3.50 1.00
N VAL A 589 7.50 -4.81 0.73
CA VAL A 589 6.40 -5.65 1.23
C VAL A 589 6.80 -6.36 2.51
N VAL A 590 5.97 -6.24 3.54
CA VAL A 590 5.97 -7.14 4.69
C VAL A 590 4.84 -8.14 4.48
N ARG A 591 5.18 -9.41 4.20
CA ARG A 591 4.21 -10.48 3.95
C ARG A 591 3.94 -11.28 5.21
N PRO A 592 2.82 -12.01 5.35
CA PRO A 592 2.66 -12.94 6.45
C PRO A 592 3.77 -13.99 6.42
N ALA A 593 4.23 -14.43 7.60
CA ALA A 593 5.22 -15.49 7.69
C ALA A 593 4.57 -16.87 7.48
N TRP A 594 3.33 -17.03 7.93
CA TRP A 594 2.59 -18.29 7.86
C TRP A 594 1.09 -18.05 7.62
N ILE A 595 0.41 -19.00 7.00
CA ILE A 595 -1.06 -19.12 7.00
C ILE A 595 -1.43 -20.42 7.69
N GLY A 596 -2.31 -20.38 8.68
CA GLY A 596 -2.63 -21.57 9.49
C GLY A 596 -4.05 -21.60 10.03
N PHE A 597 -4.45 -22.79 10.47
CA PHE A 597 -5.76 -23.03 11.10
C PHE A 597 -5.73 -22.69 12.59
N SER A 598 -6.58 -21.76 13.02
CA SER A 598 -6.77 -21.42 14.44
C SER A 598 -7.89 -22.21 15.11
N GLU A 599 -8.86 -22.70 14.34
CA GLU A 599 -9.97 -23.52 14.85
C GLU A 599 -10.52 -24.43 13.74
N ILE A 600 -10.88 -25.67 14.08
CA ILE A 600 -11.61 -26.60 13.21
C ILE A 600 -12.70 -27.29 14.04
N LYS A 601 -13.96 -27.07 13.70
CA LYS A 601 -15.11 -27.56 14.48
C LYS A 601 -16.26 -28.05 13.62
N ARG A 602 -17.08 -28.94 14.16
CA ARG A 602 -18.32 -29.39 13.52
C ARG A 602 -19.36 -28.27 13.51
N SER A 603 -20.01 -28.04 12.37
CA SER A 603 -20.94 -26.92 12.21
C SER A 603 -22.21 -27.03 13.06
N SER A 604 -22.68 -28.25 13.34
CA SER A 604 -23.99 -28.45 13.98
C SER A 604 -24.02 -28.14 15.48
N ASP A 605 -22.90 -28.27 16.18
CA ASP A 605 -22.83 -28.20 17.65
C ASP A 605 -21.50 -27.63 18.18
N GLY A 606 -20.60 -27.20 17.28
CA GLY A 606 -19.33 -26.57 17.66
C GLY A 606 -18.30 -27.52 18.25
N ALA A 607 -18.53 -28.84 18.24
CA ALA A 607 -17.59 -29.81 18.75
C ALA A 607 -16.26 -29.74 17.98
N LEU A 608 -15.13 -29.68 18.71
CA LEU A 608 -13.81 -29.57 18.08
C LEU A 608 -13.40 -30.87 17.40
N ASN A 609 -12.66 -30.71 16.32
CA ASN A 609 -12.12 -31.85 15.58
C ASN A 609 -11.05 -32.61 16.41
N PRO A 610 -11.22 -33.92 16.67
CA PRO A 610 -10.32 -34.71 17.53
C PRO A 610 -8.85 -34.77 17.07
N ALA A 611 -8.59 -34.51 15.78
CA ALA A 611 -7.25 -34.60 15.20
C ALA A 611 -6.62 -33.23 14.87
N ALA A 612 -7.33 -32.13 15.09
CA ALA A 612 -6.85 -30.81 14.67
C ALA A 612 -5.71 -30.35 15.57
N ARG A 613 -4.59 -29.94 14.96
CA ARG A 613 -3.63 -29.08 15.63
C ARG A 613 -4.26 -27.70 15.69
N GLN A 614 -4.63 -27.27 16.89
CA GLN A 614 -5.17 -25.93 17.12
C GLN A 614 -4.01 -24.98 17.42
N LEU A 615 -3.79 -23.99 16.57
CA LEU A 615 -2.90 -22.88 16.91
C LEU A 615 -3.57 -22.10 18.04
N VAL A 616 -2.88 -21.95 19.16
CA VAL A 616 -3.34 -21.10 20.27
C VAL A 616 -3.20 -19.66 19.80
N VAL A 617 -4.23 -19.14 19.13
CA VAL A 617 -4.34 -17.70 18.86
C VAL A 617 -4.82 -17.06 20.17
N PRO A 618 -4.07 -16.10 20.73
CA PRO A 618 -4.45 -15.45 21.98
C PRO A 618 -5.58 -14.44 21.76
N THR A 619 -6.76 -14.89 21.36
CA THR A 619 -7.99 -14.09 21.47
C THR A 619 -8.66 -14.41 22.80
N GLY A 620 -8.07 -13.90 23.88
CA GLY A 620 -8.62 -14.02 25.24
C GLY A 620 -8.51 -15.41 25.85
N THR A 621 -8.38 -15.42 27.17
CA THR A 621 -8.33 -16.59 28.05
C THR A 621 -9.55 -17.52 27.88
N ALA A 622 -9.52 -18.41 26.89
CA ALA A 622 -10.36 -19.60 26.89
C ALA A 622 -9.54 -20.75 27.46
N THR A 623 -9.69 -20.99 28.76
CA THR A 623 -9.15 -22.19 29.42
C THR A 623 -9.98 -23.37 28.92
N TYR A 624 -9.44 -24.15 27.96
CA TYR A 624 -10.13 -25.26 27.32
C TYR A 624 -10.21 -26.50 28.23
N THR A 625 -11.01 -26.45 29.30
CA THR A 625 -11.13 -27.55 30.29
C THR A 625 -12.38 -28.43 30.14
N SER A 626 -13.22 -28.25 29.10
CA SER A 626 -14.39 -29.11 28.84
C SER A 626 -14.70 -29.36 27.35
N LEU A 627 -13.68 -29.58 26.53
CA LEU A 627 -13.89 -29.77 25.09
C LEU A 627 -14.66 -31.07 24.78
N THR A 628 -15.82 -30.90 24.14
CA THR A 628 -16.52 -32.00 23.47
C THR A 628 -15.85 -32.23 22.12
N LEU A 629 -15.10 -33.32 22.01
CA LEU A 629 -14.51 -33.78 20.76
C LEU A 629 -15.51 -34.67 20.02
N ALA A 630 -15.68 -34.49 18.71
CA ALA A 630 -16.64 -35.30 17.96
C ALA A 630 -16.17 -35.70 16.56
N PHE A 631 -16.53 -36.92 16.18
CA PHE A 631 -16.36 -37.42 14.81
C PHE A 631 -17.45 -36.87 13.88
N LEU A 632 -17.11 -36.72 12.60
CA LEU A 632 -18.02 -36.25 11.54
C LEU A 632 -18.57 -37.46 10.77
N ARG A 633 -19.87 -37.50 10.47
CA ARG A 633 -20.43 -38.48 9.54
C ARG A 633 -19.98 -38.17 8.11
N ALA A 634 -19.37 -39.14 7.44
CA ALA A 634 -18.89 -39.02 6.07
C ALA A 634 -20.02 -38.57 5.12
N GLY A 635 -19.81 -37.42 4.47
CA GLY A 635 -20.76 -36.80 3.52
C GLY A 635 -22.00 -36.14 4.12
N ALA A 636 -22.27 -36.25 5.43
CA ALA A 636 -23.44 -35.62 6.08
C ALA A 636 -23.09 -34.37 6.88
N ASP A 637 -22.08 -34.49 7.75
CA ASP A 637 -21.79 -33.44 8.71
C ASP A 637 -20.80 -32.46 8.08
N THR A 638 -21.16 -31.18 8.08
CA THR A 638 -20.25 -30.12 7.69
C THR A 638 -19.36 -29.69 8.85
N PHE A 639 -18.19 -29.17 8.54
CA PHE A 639 -17.30 -28.53 9.47
C PHE A 639 -17.02 -27.07 9.08
N GLU A 640 -16.63 -26.30 10.08
CA GLU A 640 -16.18 -24.92 9.98
C GLU A 640 -14.69 -24.87 10.29
N VAL A 641 -13.98 -23.98 9.62
CA VAL A 641 -12.58 -23.68 9.88
C VAL A 641 -12.40 -22.20 10.09
N THR A 642 -11.45 -21.83 10.95
CA THR A 642 -10.94 -20.47 11.05
C THR A 642 -9.48 -20.48 10.62
N VAL A 643 -9.14 -19.66 9.64
CA VAL A 643 -7.78 -19.51 9.08
C VAL A 643 -7.29 -18.10 9.37
N ALA A 644 -6.02 -17.98 9.74
CA ALA A 644 -5.37 -16.71 10.01
C ALA A 644 -4.02 -16.60 9.30
N ALA A 645 -3.69 -15.38 8.87
CA ALA A 645 -2.35 -14.98 8.48
C ALA A 645 -1.56 -14.57 9.72
N LEU A 646 -0.34 -15.09 9.86
CA LEU A 646 0.43 -15.06 11.10
C LEU A 646 1.84 -14.51 10.88
N ALA A 647 2.37 -13.85 11.90
CA ALA A 647 3.76 -13.43 11.99
C ALA A 647 4.70 -14.62 12.29
N THR A 648 6.01 -14.37 12.30
CA THR A 648 7.05 -15.39 12.47
C THR A 648 6.98 -16.18 13.78
N ASP A 649 6.34 -15.63 14.82
CA ASP A 649 6.09 -16.31 16.09
C ASP A 649 4.99 -17.39 16.04
N MET A 650 4.31 -17.53 14.89
CA MET A 650 3.19 -18.46 14.67
C MET A 650 1.96 -18.24 15.58
N THR A 651 1.90 -17.14 16.34
CA THR A 651 0.81 -16.86 17.29
C THR A 651 0.15 -15.51 17.06
N THR A 652 0.89 -14.53 16.55
CA THR A 652 0.39 -13.17 16.31
C THR A 652 -0.28 -13.12 14.94
N VAL A 653 -1.56 -12.78 14.91
CA VAL A 653 -2.32 -12.54 13.69
C VAL A 653 -1.92 -11.19 13.10
N THR A 654 -1.78 -11.11 11.78
CA THR A 654 -1.42 -9.90 11.03
C THR A 654 -2.68 -9.17 10.55
N PRO A 655 -3.19 -8.15 11.27
CA PRO A 655 -4.56 -7.68 11.07
C PRO A 655 -4.80 -6.89 9.78
N ASN A 656 -3.74 -6.42 9.10
CA ASN A 656 -3.83 -5.80 7.79
C ASN A 656 -4.10 -6.80 6.66
N PHE A 657 -3.82 -8.09 6.85
CA PHE A 657 -4.10 -9.10 5.83
C PHE A 657 -5.60 -9.13 5.51
N GLY A 658 -5.96 -9.00 4.23
CA GLY A 658 -7.33 -8.89 3.76
C GLY A 658 -7.88 -7.45 3.70
N ARG A 659 -7.08 -6.43 4.03
CA ARG A 659 -7.45 -5.01 3.92
C ARG A 659 -6.86 -4.34 2.66
N GLU A 660 -6.14 -5.10 1.85
CA GLU A 660 -5.47 -4.60 0.65
C GLU A 660 -6.47 -3.98 -0.34
N ASP A 661 -5.99 -3.11 -1.24
CA ASP A 661 -6.83 -2.46 -2.26
C ASP A 661 -7.66 -3.47 -3.08
N THR A 662 -7.08 -4.65 -3.32
CA THR A 662 -7.80 -5.86 -3.74
C THR A 662 -7.69 -6.88 -2.60
N PRO A 663 -8.75 -7.07 -1.79
CA PRO A 663 -8.70 -7.94 -0.63
C PRO A 663 -8.31 -9.38 -0.99
N ASP A 664 -7.33 -9.92 -0.28
CA ASP A 664 -6.97 -11.33 -0.38
C ASP A 664 -8.07 -12.25 0.18
N SER A 665 -8.00 -13.53 -0.16
CA SER A 665 -8.90 -14.57 0.36
C SER A 665 -8.16 -15.87 0.64
N PHE A 666 -8.70 -16.69 1.54
CA PHE A 666 -8.13 -18.01 1.81
C PHE A 666 -8.76 -19.07 0.93
N VAL A 667 -7.94 -20.05 0.56
CA VAL A 667 -8.39 -21.32 -0.01
C VAL A 667 -7.87 -22.46 0.87
N ILE A 668 -8.66 -23.52 1.01
CA ILE A 668 -8.20 -24.76 1.63
C ILE A 668 -8.18 -25.87 0.60
N THR A 669 -7.08 -26.60 0.56
CA THR A 669 -6.92 -27.76 -0.32
C THR A 669 -6.38 -28.95 0.46
N PRO A 670 -6.76 -30.18 0.08
CA PRO A 670 -5.96 -31.34 0.45
C PRO A 670 -4.58 -31.23 -0.25
N PRO A 671 -3.51 -31.73 0.37
CA PRO A 671 -2.19 -31.80 -0.25
C PRO A 671 -2.23 -32.47 -1.62
N GLU A 672 -1.45 -31.95 -2.56
CA GLU A 672 -1.51 -32.32 -3.97
C GLU A 672 -0.89 -33.71 -4.26
N SER A 673 -0.07 -34.24 -3.35
CA SER A 673 0.52 -35.58 -3.48
C SER A 673 0.86 -36.20 -2.12
N ALA A 674 1.04 -37.53 -2.12
CA ALA A 674 1.53 -38.24 -0.94
C ALA A 674 2.96 -37.82 -0.53
N ASP A 675 3.75 -37.25 -1.43
CA ASP A 675 5.14 -36.81 -1.23
C ASP A 675 5.28 -35.34 -0.85
N ASP A 676 4.16 -34.66 -0.62
CA ASP A 676 4.15 -33.30 -0.09
C ASP A 676 4.92 -33.21 1.25
N PRO A 677 5.91 -32.31 1.38
CA PRO A 677 6.70 -32.13 2.60
C PRO A 677 5.86 -31.91 3.87
N ALA A 678 4.63 -31.42 3.71
CA ALA A 678 3.65 -31.26 4.79
C ALA A 678 3.28 -32.57 5.50
N TYR A 679 3.50 -33.74 4.88
CA TYR A 679 3.29 -35.05 5.51
C TYR A 679 4.46 -35.52 6.38
N GLY A 680 5.63 -34.87 6.29
CA GLY A 680 6.85 -35.28 6.99
C GLY A 680 7.45 -36.58 6.46
N THR A 681 8.63 -36.94 6.96
CA THR A 681 9.39 -38.16 6.59
C THR A 681 8.99 -39.40 7.39
N VAL A 682 7.99 -39.30 8.28
CA VAL A 682 7.64 -40.39 9.20
C VAL A 682 6.73 -41.41 8.51
N ASN A 683 7.27 -42.61 8.28
CA ASN A 683 6.55 -43.80 7.81
C ASN A 683 5.85 -44.48 9.02
N PRO A 684 4.55 -44.83 8.97
CA PRO A 684 3.65 -44.80 7.81
C PRO A 684 2.83 -43.52 7.74
N LYS A 685 2.78 -42.90 6.55
CA LYS A 685 1.92 -41.74 6.30
C LYS A 685 0.47 -42.18 6.55
N PRO A 686 -0.30 -41.56 7.47
CA PRO A 686 -1.64 -42.02 7.87
C PRO A 686 -2.67 -42.11 6.73
N PHE A 687 -2.35 -41.53 5.58
CA PHE A 687 -3.11 -41.63 4.33
C PHE A 687 -3.03 -43.01 3.65
N TRP A 688 -1.91 -43.72 3.80
CA TRP A 688 -1.64 -44.99 3.09
C TRP A 688 -2.60 -46.12 3.48
N GLU A 689 -3.27 -46.00 4.62
CA GLU A 689 -4.30 -46.95 5.06
C GLU A 689 -5.70 -46.62 4.50
N MET A 690 -5.95 -45.39 4.02
CA MET A 690 -7.23 -44.98 3.42
C MET A 690 -7.34 -45.32 1.93
N VAL A 691 -6.24 -45.29 1.18
CA VAL A 691 -6.26 -45.54 -0.28
C VAL A 691 -5.88 -46.99 -0.55
N GLY A 692 -6.79 -47.75 -1.16
CA GLY A 692 -6.48 -49.10 -1.62
C GLY A 692 -5.54 -49.01 -2.82
N ASP A 693 -4.40 -49.67 -2.69
CA ASP A 693 -3.33 -49.80 -3.69
C ASP A 693 -2.24 -48.71 -3.69
N ILE A 694 -1.02 -49.12 -3.32
CA ILE A 694 0.21 -48.33 -3.34
C ILE A 694 0.67 -48.03 -4.78
N ASN A 695 0.18 -48.81 -5.76
CA ASN A 695 0.62 -48.74 -7.15
C ASN A 695 -0.33 -47.91 -8.03
N ASN A 696 -1.46 -47.47 -7.50
CA ASN A 696 -2.44 -46.68 -8.25
C ASN A 696 -3.10 -45.64 -7.33
N PRO A 697 -2.51 -44.43 -7.17
CA PRO A 697 -3.09 -43.39 -6.34
C PRO A 697 -4.40 -42.90 -6.99
N THR A 698 -5.53 -43.46 -6.58
CA THR A 698 -6.83 -42.84 -6.89
C THR A 698 -6.80 -41.39 -6.37
N PRO A 699 -7.36 -40.42 -7.12
CA PRO A 699 -7.41 -39.03 -6.68
C PRO A 699 -7.98 -38.92 -5.27
N LEU A 700 -7.35 -38.10 -4.43
CA LEU A 700 -7.90 -37.70 -3.14
C LEU A 700 -9.36 -37.27 -3.35
N PRO A 701 -10.33 -37.79 -2.57
CA PRO A 701 -11.68 -37.26 -2.61
C PRO A 701 -11.63 -35.74 -2.46
N ALA A 702 -12.32 -34.99 -3.33
CA ALA A 702 -12.31 -33.54 -3.24
C ALA A 702 -13.05 -33.11 -1.96
N LEU A 703 -12.53 -32.10 -1.27
CA LEU A 703 -13.31 -31.37 -0.28
C LEU A 703 -14.51 -30.72 -1.00
N GLN A 704 -15.72 -30.91 -0.48
CA GLN A 704 -16.95 -30.45 -1.12
C GLN A 704 -17.59 -29.30 -0.33
N GLY A 705 -18.28 -28.42 -1.06
CA GLY A 705 -18.96 -27.26 -0.48
C GLY A 705 -17.97 -26.21 0.04
N GLY A 706 -18.41 -25.47 1.06
CA GLY A 706 -17.60 -24.43 1.68
C GLY A 706 -17.87 -23.03 1.15
N THR A 707 -18.09 -22.09 2.05
CA THR A 707 -18.11 -20.65 1.77
C THR A 707 -17.26 -19.91 2.78
N TRP A 708 -16.46 -18.95 2.30
CA TRP A 708 -15.63 -18.11 3.15
C TRP A 708 -16.33 -16.80 3.49
N GLN A 709 -16.21 -16.38 4.75
CA GLN A 709 -16.48 -15.00 5.12
C GLN A 709 -15.35 -14.08 4.61
N PRO A 710 -15.60 -12.77 4.46
CA PRO A 710 -14.53 -11.81 4.24
C PRO A 710 -13.46 -11.91 5.33
N ILE A 711 -12.20 -11.64 4.98
CA ILE A 711 -11.14 -11.58 5.98
C ILE A 711 -11.36 -10.35 6.86
N VAL A 712 -11.36 -10.56 8.17
CA VAL A 712 -11.49 -9.52 9.19
C VAL A 712 -10.33 -9.69 10.18
N ASN A 713 -9.53 -8.64 10.34
CA ASN A 713 -8.36 -8.63 11.22
C ASN A 713 -7.40 -9.80 10.94
N GLY A 714 -7.10 -10.06 9.67
CA GLY A 714 -6.16 -11.10 9.26
C GLY A 714 -6.64 -12.54 9.38
N ALA A 715 -7.91 -12.75 9.74
CA ALA A 715 -8.52 -14.07 9.83
C ALA A 715 -9.85 -14.15 9.09
N SER A 716 -10.22 -15.33 8.61
CA SER A 716 -11.55 -15.60 8.07
C SER A 716 -12.06 -16.96 8.53
N LYS A 717 -13.38 -17.03 8.69
CA LYS A 717 -14.12 -18.24 8.97
C LYS A 717 -14.72 -18.79 7.67
N GLY A 718 -14.45 -20.06 7.39
CA GLY A 718 -15.14 -20.80 6.35
C GLY A 718 -16.10 -21.81 6.94
N THR A 719 -17.27 -21.99 6.33
CA THR A 719 -18.34 -22.86 6.83
C THR A 719 -18.90 -23.75 5.73
N GLY A 720 -19.52 -24.87 6.10
CA GLY A 720 -20.21 -25.75 5.15
C GLY A 720 -19.29 -26.70 4.38
N PHE A 721 -18.06 -26.92 4.84
CA PHE A 721 -17.14 -27.89 4.24
C PHE A 721 -17.56 -29.31 4.62
N THR A 722 -17.58 -30.22 3.64
CA THR A 722 -17.85 -31.64 3.87
C THR A 722 -16.85 -32.51 3.10
N TRP A 723 -16.75 -33.76 3.52
CA TRP A 723 -15.84 -34.74 2.94
C TRP A 723 -16.53 -36.08 2.77
N ASN A 724 -16.40 -36.66 1.57
CA ASN A 724 -16.93 -37.97 1.24
C ASN A 724 -15.83 -39.03 1.45
N GLY A 725 -15.87 -39.72 2.59
CA GLY A 725 -14.95 -40.80 2.93
C GLY A 725 -14.72 -40.92 4.43
N VAL A 726 -14.12 -42.04 4.87
CA VAL A 726 -13.80 -42.31 6.29
C VAL A 726 -12.30 -42.23 6.51
N GLY A 727 -11.87 -41.52 7.57
CA GLY A 727 -10.46 -41.43 7.98
C GLY A 727 -10.01 -40.00 8.27
N ILE A 728 -8.70 -39.77 8.30
CA ILE A 728 -8.10 -38.46 8.63
C ILE A 728 -7.48 -37.85 7.38
N ILE A 729 -7.85 -36.61 7.06
CA ILE A 729 -7.25 -35.84 5.97
C ILE A 729 -6.34 -34.76 6.54
N LYS A 730 -5.25 -34.42 5.85
CA LYS A 730 -4.46 -33.23 6.17
C LYS A 730 -4.95 -32.11 5.25
N LEU A 731 -5.25 -30.93 5.79
CA LEU A 731 -5.63 -29.75 5.01
C LEU A 731 -4.53 -28.71 5.07
N LYS A 732 -4.35 -27.98 3.97
CA LYS A 732 -3.53 -26.77 3.88
C LYS A 732 -4.43 -25.58 3.67
N ALA A 733 -4.16 -24.50 4.38
CA ALA A 733 -4.73 -23.19 4.10
C ALA A 733 -3.70 -22.35 3.37
N ARG A 734 -4.09 -21.75 2.25
CA ARG A 734 -3.22 -20.96 1.37
C ARG A 734 -3.88 -19.63 1.05
N ASN A 735 -3.09 -18.68 0.57
CA ASN A 735 -3.65 -17.51 -0.09
C ASN A 735 -4.21 -17.92 -1.46
N ALA A 736 -5.43 -17.51 -1.78
CA ALA A 736 -6.08 -17.84 -3.04
C ALA A 736 -5.34 -17.30 -4.27
N LEU A 737 -4.66 -16.15 -4.14
CA LEU A 737 -3.84 -15.57 -5.22
C LEU A 737 -2.47 -16.25 -5.39
N GLY A 738 -2.08 -17.17 -4.50
CA GLY A 738 -0.79 -17.87 -4.54
C GLY A 738 0.45 -17.01 -4.22
N ASN A 739 0.28 -15.70 -4.02
CA ASN A 739 1.30 -14.75 -3.58
C ASN A 739 0.66 -13.70 -2.66
N TYR A 740 1.44 -12.84 -2.01
CA TYR A 740 0.92 -11.68 -1.27
C TYR A 740 1.50 -10.41 -1.89
N LEU A 741 0.64 -9.51 -2.41
CA LEU A 741 1.06 -8.28 -3.11
C LEU A 741 2.15 -8.54 -4.17
N GLU A 742 1.95 -9.56 -5.01
CA GLU A 742 2.84 -9.97 -6.11
C GLU A 742 4.22 -10.47 -5.67
N THR A 743 4.40 -10.81 -4.39
CA THR A 743 5.67 -11.33 -3.87
C THR A 743 5.82 -12.85 -4.04
N SER A 744 7.01 -13.29 -4.46
CA SER A 744 7.40 -14.70 -4.54
C SER A 744 8.46 -15.02 -3.47
N PRO A 745 8.46 -16.21 -2.84
CA PRO A 745 7.53 -17.34 -3.03
C PRO A 745 6.22 -17.19 -2.23
N GLU A 746 5.27 -18.10 -2.49
CA GLU A 746 3.99 -18.22 -1.76
C GLU A 746 4.20 -18.20 -0.22
N VAL A 747 3.22 -17.66 0.50
CA VAL A 747 3.23 -17.68 1.97
C VAL A 747 3.15 -19.13 2.47
N PRO A 748 4.09 -19.59 3.32
CA PRO A 748 4.07 -20.94 3.86
C PRO A 748 2.77 -21.30 4.60
N SER A 749 2.27 -22.51 4.38
CA SER A 749 1.08 -23.04 5.05
C SER A 749 1.44 -23.89 6.26
N LEU A 750 0.71 -23.73 7.36
CA LEU A 750 0.72 -24.61 8.53
C LEU A 750 -0.44 -25.61 8.43
N PRO A 751 -0.20 -26.83 7.93
CA PRO A 751 -1.26 -27.81 7.73
C PRO A 751 -1.85 -28.30 9.05
N SER A 752 -3.13 -28.69 9.03
CA SER A 752 -3.80 -29.33 10.17
C SER A 752 -4.57 -30.57 9.73
N ASN A 753 -4.67 -31.55 10.62
CA ASN A 753 -5.44 -32.77 10.32
C ASN A 753 -6.92 -32.53 10.64
N VAL A 754 -7.80 -32.85 9.70
CA VAL A 754 -9.25 -32.88 9.89
C VAL A 754 -9.68 -34.35 10.02
N GLY A 755 -10.41 -34.63 11.11
CA GLY A 755 -10.40 -35.91 11.80
C GLY A 755 -11.32 -36.98 11.24
N ARG A 756 -11.23 -38.13 11.91
CA ARG A 756 -11.76 -39.46 11.56
C ARG A 756 -13.26 -39.45 11.30
N PHE A 757 -13.65 -39.42 10.04
CA PHE A 757 -15.06 -39.55 9.68
C PHE A 757 -15.57 -40.97 9.98
N VAL A 758 -16.81 -41.10 10.44
CA VAL A 758 -17.51 -42.40 10.58
C VAL A 758 -18.46 -42.61 9.40
N PRO A 759 -18.77 -43.86 9.02
CA PRO A 759 -19.84 -44.13 8.06
C PRO A 759 -21.14 -43.46 8.51
N ALA A 760 -21.91 -42.94 7.55
CA ALA A 760 -23.19 -42.32 7.89
C ALA A 760 -24.23 -43.38 8.28
N ARG A 761 -24.14 -44.58 7.69
CA ARG A 761 -25.02 -45.71 7.95
C ARG A 761 -24.39 -47.03 7.52
N PHE A 762 -24.98 -48.14 7.95
CA PHE A 762 -24.69 -49.48 7.45
C PHE A 762 -25.83 -49.99 6.56
N MET A 763 -25.56 -50.99 5.76
CA MET A 763 -26.55 -51.76 5.02
C MET A 763 -26.20 -53.23 5.14
N THR A 764 -27.15 -54.02 5.58
CA THR A 764 -27.04 -55.48 5.54
C THR A 764 -27.71 -56.00 4.28
N SER A 765 -27.09 -56.99 3.66
CA SER A 765 -27.65 -57.73 2.54
C SER A 765 -27.27 -59.19 2.69
N ILE A 766 -28.06 -60.10 2.15
CA ILE A 766 -27.69 -61.51 2.13
C ILE A 766 -26.83 -61.77 0.89
N ALA A 767 -25.69 -62.45 1.07
CA ALA A 767 -24.77 -62.70 -0.04
C ALA A 767 -25.40 -63.67 -1.07
N PRO A 768 -25.50 -63.30 -2.37
CA PRO A 768 -26.35 -64.02 -3.32
C PRO A 768 -25.74 -65.28 -3.99
N ALA A 769 -24.51 -65.71 -3.65
CA ALA A 769 -23.79 -66.70 -4.49
C ALA A 769 -22.91 -67.71 -3.73
N SER A 770 -23.38 -68.28 -2.62
CA SER A 770 -22.72 -69.45 -2.01
C SER A 770 -23.73 -70.54 -1.62
N ASN A 771 -23.24 -71.74 -1.32
CA ASN A 771 -23.97 -72.83 -0.66
C ASN A 771 -24.54 -72.47 0.74
N LEU A 772 -24.46 -71.20 1.13
CA LEU A 772 -24.88 -70.62 2.41
C LEU A 772 -25.86 -69.44 2.19
N ALA A 773 -26.45 -69.32 1.00
CA ALA A 773 -27.57 -68.41 0.78
C ALA A 773 -28.87 -69.03 1.34
N PRO A 774 -29.78 -68.23 1.94
CA PRO A 774 -31.14 -68.66 2.22
C PRO A 774 -31.82 -69.23 0.98
N TYR A 775 -32.65 -70.25 1.19
CA TYR A 775 -33.45 -70.83 0.12
C TYR A 775 -34.54 -69.86 -0.32
N ILE A 776 -34.96 -69.97 -1.58
CA ILE A 776 -36.04 -69.16 -2.13
C ILE A 776 -37.36 -69.57 -1.45
N CYS A 777 -38.15 -68.59 -1.03
CA CYS A 777 -39.45 -68.85 -0.42
C CYS A 777 -40.43 -69.45 -1.44
N THR A 778 -41.16 -70.49 -1.04
CA THR A 778 -42.21 -71.11 -1.87
C THR A 778 -43.59 -70.65 -1.40
N ILE A 779 -44.64 -70.98 -2.16
CA ILE A 779 -46.03 -70.67 -1.77
C ILE A 779 -46.41 -71.30 -0.42
N ARG A 780 -45.79 -72.42 -0.04
CA ARG A 780 -46.04 -73.10 1.24
C ARG A 780 -45.26 -72.50 2.41
N VAL A 781 -44.16 -71.80 2.15
CA VAL A 781 -43.41 -71.01 3.13
C VAL A 781 -43.32 -69.55 2.64
N ALA A 782 -44.47 -68.91 2.50
CA ALA A 782 -44.56 -67.55 2.00
C ALA A 782 -43.77 -66.57 2.88
N CYS A 783 -42.97 -65.71 2.25
CA CYS A 783 -42.18 -64.66 2.90
C CYS A 783 -42.84 -63.30 2.72
N SER A 784 -42.77 -62.44 3.73
CA SER A 784 -43.21 -61.06 3.63
C SER A 784 -42.34 -60.23 2.69
N THR A 785 -42.81 -59.03 2.33
CA THR A 785 -42.05 -58.08 1.53
C THR A 785 -40.73 -57.73 2.22
N ASN A 786 -39.62 -57.68 1.45
CA ASN A 786 -38.25 -57.46 1.92
C ASN A 786 -37.60 -58.63 2.70
N VAL A 787 -38.23 -59.81 2.73
CA VAL A 787 -37.59 -61.05 3.19
C VAL A 787 -36.98 -61.79 2.00
N THR A 788 -35.66 -61.97 2.04
CA THR A 788 -34.83 -62.44 0.93
C THR A 788 -34.92 -63.96 0.71
N GLY A 789 -35.26 -64.72 1.76
CA GLY A 789 -35.31 -66.17 1.70
C GLY A 789 -35.57 -66.83 3.06
N VAL A 790 -35.58 -68.16 3.06
CA VAL A 790 -35.81 -69.02 4.23
C VAL A 790 -34.56 -69.84 4.59
N VAL A 791 -34.27 -69.96 5.88
CA VAL A 791 -33.21 -70.79 6.46
C VAL A 791 -33.77 -71.72 7.53
N TYR A 792 -33.11 -72.84 7.77
CA TYR A 792 -33.40 -73.65 8.95
C TYR A 792 -32.84 -72.99 10.23
N SER A 793 -33.49 -73.23 11.36
CA SER A 793 -33.02 -72.79 12.68
C SER A 793 -31.64 -73.35 12.98
N GLY A 794 -30.64 -72.48 13.12
CA GLY A 794 -29.24 -72.82 13.30
C GLY A 794 -28.43 -72.98 12.01
N GLN A 795 -29.07 -72.88 10.83
CA GLN A 795 -28.37 -72.95 9.54
C GLN A 795 -27.51 -71.69 9.36
N PRO A 796 -26.23 -71.85 9.00
CA PRO A 796 -25.37 -70.71 8.71
C PRO A 796 -25.72 -70.06 7.37
N PHE A 797 -25.72 -68.72 7.33
CA PHE A 797 -25.92 -67.91 6.13
C PHE A 797 -25.04 -66.66 6.13
N ASN A 798 -24.64 -66.17 4.96
CA ASN A 798 -23.76 -65.01 4.83
C ASN A 798 -24.54 -63.68 4.86
N VAL A 799 -24.13 -62.79 5.77
CA VAL A 799 -24.61 -61.41 5.86
C VAL A 799 -23.49 -60.47 5.42
N ASN A 800 -23.69 -59.76 4.32
CA ASN A 800 -22.83 -58.66 3.91
C ASN A 800 -23.23 -57.39 4.67
N VAL A 801 -22.27 -56.76 5.33
CA VAL A 801 -22.39 -55.47 6.00
C VAL A 801 -21.62 -54.44 5.19
N ARG A 802 -22.31 -53.46 4.63
CA ARG A 802 -21.76 -52.36 3.84
C ARG A 802 -21.84 -51.06 4.61
N ALA A 803 -20.72 -50.40 4.83
CA ALA A 803 -20.62 -49.04 5.34
C ALA A 803 -20.88 -48.06 4.21
N LEU A 804 -21.82 -47.13 4.40
CA LEU A 804 -22.30 -46.23 3.35
C LEU A 804 -22.08 -44.76 3.72
N LEU A 805 -21.89 -43.95 2.70
CA LEU A 805 -21.94 -42.50 2.79
C LEU A 805 -23.37 -42.02 3.05
N TYR A 806 -23.49 -40.77 3.47
CA TYR A 806 -24.79 -40.12 3.56
C TYR A 806 -25.42 -39.98 2.17
N GLN A 807 -26.73 -40.18 2.10
CA GLN A 807 -27.54 -39.81 0.94
C GLN A 807 -28.69 -38.98 1.46
N ALA A 808 -28.94 -37.85 0.80
CA ALA A 808 -30.00 -36.93 1.19
C ALA A 808 -31.37 -37.62 1.16
N PRO A 809 -32.31 -37.25 2.04
CA PRO A 809 -33.68 -37.75 1.98
C PRO A 809 -34.28 -37.52 0.58
N GLY A 810 -34.80 -38.58 -0.03
CA GLY A 810 -35.37 -38.53 -1.39
C GLY A 810 -34.36 -38.77 -2.53
N ASP A 811 -33.07 -38.90 -2.24
CA ASP A 811 -32.09 -39.37 -3.23
C ASP A 811 -32.36 -40.84 -3.56
N THR A 812 -32.63 -41.11 -4.85
CA THR A 812 -32.93 -42.44 -5.38
C THR A 812 -31.71 -43.12 -5.98
N SER A 813 -30.55 -42.47 -5.95
CA SER A 813 -29.30 -43.02 -6.47
C SER A 813 -28.85 -44.25 -5.66
N PRO A 814 -28.14 -45.20 -6.28
CA PRO A 814 -27.59 -46.35 -5.57
C PRO A 814 -26.72 -45.93 -4.37
N PRO A 815 -26.84 -46.60 -3.21
CA PRO A 815 -26.04 -46.28 -2.04
C PRO A 815 -24.53 -46.39 -2.33
N THR A 816 -23.80 -45.32 -2.01
CA THR A 816 -22.35 -45.26 -2.23
C THR A 816 -21.60 -45.77 -1.00
N LEU A 817 -20.61 -46.65 -1.21
CA LEU A 817 -19.75 -47.18 -0.15
C LEU A 817 -18.89 -46.08 0.48
N ALA A 818 -18.72 -46.16 1.80
CA ALA A 818 -17.81 -45.30 2.56
C ALA A 818 -16.36 -45.74 2.32
N ASN A 819 -15.78 -45.27 1.22
CA ASN A 819 -14.42 -45.61 0.83
C ASN A 819 -13.42 -45.29 1.96
N GLY A 820 -12.48 -46.21 2.21
CA GLY A 820 -11.50 -46.11 3.30
C GLY A 820 -11.95 -46.65 4.67
N TYR A 821 -13.20 -47.12 4.83
CA TYR A 821 -13.64 -47.79 6.07
C TYR A 821 -13.08 -49.21 6.20
N ARG A 822 -11.84 -49.33 6.70
CA ARG A 822 -11.10 -50.60 6.87
C ARG A 822 -10.00 -50.51 7.93
N GLY A 823 -9.40 -51.65 8.28
CA GLY A 823 -8.24 -51.71 9.18
C GLY A 823 -8.51 -51.06 10.54
N ARG A 824 -7.54 -50.29 11.07
CA ARG A 824 -7.70 -49.60 12.37
C ARG A 824 -8.74 -48.48 12.38
N PHE A 825 -9.23 -48.05 11.21
CA PHE A 825 -10.26 -47.03 11.11
C PHE A 825 -11.68 -47.59 11.16
N ALA A 826 -11.86 -48.88 10.84
CA ALA A 826 -13.13 -49.57 11.02
C ALA A 826 -13.41 -49.83 12.52
N GLU A 827 -14.69 -49.92 12.88
CA GLU A 827 -15.15 -50.24 14.23
C GLU A 827 -15.91 -51.56 14.21
N ASP A 828 -16.03 -52.19 15.38
CA ASP A 828 -16.82 -53.41 15.52
C ASP A 828 -18.31 -53.08 15.40
N VAL A 829 -19.04 -53.92 14.67
CA VAL A 829 -20.47 -53.74 14.38
C VAL A 829 -21.25 -54.91 14.93
N THR A 830 -22.18 -54.65 15.86
CA THR A 830 -23.13 -55.65 16.35
C THR A 830 -24.17 -55.95 15.26
N LEU A 831 -24.38 -57.24 14.97
CA LEU A 831 -25.52 -57.71 14.18
C LEU A 831 -26.62 -58.21 15.09
N GLY A 832 -27.88 -57.99 14.74
CA GLY A 832 -29.00 -58.50 15.54
C GLY A 832 -30.28 -58.71 14.73
N PRO A 833 -31.16 -59.63 15.14
CA PRO A 833 -32.46 -59.85 14.50
C PRO A 833 -33.53 -58.91 15.07
N PHE A 834 -34.29 -58.24 14.19
CA PHE A 834 -35.37 -57.30 14.56
C PHE A 834 -36.70 -57.68 13.90
N THR A 835 -37.82 -57.41 14.59
CA THR A 835 -39.16 -57.83 14.15
C THR A 835 -39.69 -57.10 12.92
N THR A 836 -39.22 -55.87 12.68
CA THR A 836 -39.79 -54.94 11.69
C THR A 836 -38.70 -54.02 11.16
N LEU A 837 -38.79 -53.67 9.88
CA LEU A 837 -37.88 -52.75 9.20
C LEU A 837 -37.82 -51.40 9.92
N GLY A 838 -36.61 -50.93 10.24
CA GLY A 838 -36.36 -49.56 10.71
C GLY A 838 -36.78 -49.22 12.15
N ALA A 839 -37.71 -49.97 12.77
CA ALA A 839 -38.08 -49.81 14.19
C ALA A 839 -38.78 -51.07 14.70
N GLY A 840 -38.34 -51.65 15.82
CA GLY A 840 -38.90 -52.86 16.42
C GLY A 840 -38.06 -53.40 17.58
N SER A 841 -38.62 -54.29 18.39
CA SER A 841 -37.90 -55.02 19.45
C SER A 841 -37.00 -56.10 18.84
N ALA A 842 -35.94 -56.48 19.56
CA ALA A 842 -35.15 -57.65 19.18
C ALA A 842 -36.05 -58.89 19.12
N VAL A 843 -35.86 -59.71 18.10
CA VAL A 843 -36.60 -60.98 17.99
C VAL A 843 -36.04 -61.94 19.02
N ALA A 844 -36.91 -62.58 19.80
CA ALA A 844 -36.50 -63.60 20.76
C ALA A 844 -35.82 -64.77 20.05
N GLY A 845 -34.60 -65.11 20.45
CA GLY A 845 -33.81 -66.19 19.85
C GLY A 845 -32.31 -65.98 20.08
N THR A 846 -31.49 -66.92 19.61
CA THR A 846 -30.04 -66.80 19.68
C THR A 846 -29.49 -66.53 18.29
N PHE A 847 -29.01 -65.30 18.08
CA PHE A 847 -28.29 -64.92 16.87
C PHE A 847 -26.79 -64.91 17.18
N THR A 848 -25.99 -65.56 16.35
CA THR A 848 -24.53 -65.56 16.49
C THR A 848 -23.89 -65.24 15.15
N VAL A 849 -22.84 -64.44 15.19
CA VAL A 849 -21.94 -64.20 14.06
C VAL A 849 -20.75 -65.13 14.23
N ASN A 850 -20.23 -65.71 13.15
CA ASN A 850 -19.27 -66.81 13.08
C ASN A 850 -19.66 -68.02 13.96
N ALA A 851 -18.96 -69.15 13.83
CA ALA A 851 -19.30 -70.36 14.58
C ALA A 851 -18.97 -70.20 16.08
N GLY A 852 -19.88 -69.60 16.85
CA GLY A 852 -19.82 -69.55 18.33
C GLY A 852 -19.47 -68.20 18.96
N THR A 853 -19.32 -67.11 18.21
CA THR A 853 -19.09 -65.78 18.79
C THR A 853 -20.40 -65.02 19.05
N THR A 854 -20.34 -64.01 19.94
CA THR A 854 -21.39 -62.99 20.08
C THR A 854 -21.69 -62.35 18.73
N ALA A 855 -22.88 -61.76 18.58
CA ALA A 855 -23.34 -61.22 17.31
C ALA A 855 -22.61 -59.93 16.90
N ILE A 856 -21.31 -60.03 16.63
CA ILE A 856 -20.40 -58.92 16.37
C ILE A 856 -19.58 -59.26 15.13
N VAL A 857 -19.51 -58.31 14.20
CA VAL A 857 -18.58 -58.29 13.07
C VAL A 857 -17.39 -57.44 13.48
N PRO A 858 -16.20 -58.02 13.68
CA PRO A 858 -15.02 -57.26 14.05
C PRO A 858 -14.63 -56.26 12.95
N SER A 859 -14.13 -55.11 13.36
CA SER A 859 -13.52 -54.07 12.51
C SER A 859 -12.52 -54.62 11.49
N THR A 860 -11.74 -55.64 11.88
CA THR A 860 -10.77 -56.32 11.00
C THR A 860 -11.43 -57.05 9.82
N ALA A 861 -12.71 -57.40 9.90
CA ALA A 861 -13.44 -58.03 8.80
C ALA A 861 -13.66 -57.09 7.60
N PHE A 862 -13.58 -55.77 7.81
CA PHE A 862 -13.64 -54.76 6.74
C PHE A 862 -12.31 -54.60 5.97
N ALA A 863 -11.27 -55.38 6.31
CA ALA A 863 -9.90 -55.21 5.82
C ALA A 863 -9.45 -56.22 4.75
N THR A 864 -10.35 -56.99 4.11
CA THR A 864 -9.91 -58.07 3.20
C THR A 864 -9.24 -57.54 1.93
N ALA A 865 -8.16 -58.21 1.51
CA ALA A 865 -7.23 -57.75 0.48
C ALA A 865 -7.77 -57.78 -0.98
N ALA A 866 -8.95 -58.37 -1.22
CA ALA A 866 -9.52 -58.55 -2.56
C ALA A 866 -10.51 -57.45 -2.98
N ASP A 867 -11.03 -56.64 -2.05
CA ASP A 867 -12.01 -55.60 -2.35
C ASP A 867 -11.31 -54.25 -2.59
N GLN A 868 -11.29 -53.80 -3.85
CA GLN A 868 -10.84 -52.46 -4.22
C GLN A 868 -11.76 -51.33 -3.69
N GLN A 869 -12.82 -51.67 -2.94
CA GLN A 869 -13.79 -50.74 -2.37
C GLN A 869 -13.95 -51.02 -0.87
N GLY A 870 -13.05 -50.44 -0.06
CA GLY A 870 -13.12 -50.55 1.40
C GLY A 870 -14.49 -50.13 1.93
N GLY A 871 -14.99 -50.82 2.95
CA GLY A 871 -16.31 -50.57 3.54
C GLY A 871 -17.32 -51.72 3.40
N THR A 872 -16.94 -52.89 2.89
CA THR A 872 -17.77 -54.11 2.96
C THR A 872 -17.12 -55.16 3.87
N ALA A 873 -17.90 -55.83 4.70
CA ALA A 873 -17.51 -57.02 5.44
C ALA A 873 -18.56 -58.11 5.24
N THR A 874 -18.13 -59.37 5.08
CA THR A 874 -19.04 -60.51 5.01
C THR A 874 -18.92 -61.32 6.30
N ALA A 875 -20.07 -61.61 6.91
CA ALA A 875 -20.16 -62.29 8.20
C ALA A 875 -21.02 -63.54 8.08
N LEU A 876 -20.44 -64.70 8.42
CA LEU A 876 -21.18 -65.95 8.49
C LEU A 876 -22.07 -65.93 9.73
N SER A 877 -23.39 -65.94 9.59
CA SER A 877 -24.35 -65.75 10.69
C SER A 877 -25.26 -66.97 10.84
N LYS A 878 -25.77 -67.24 12.04
CA LYS A 878 -26.83 -68.24 12.26
C LYS A 878 -27.85 -67.71 13.26
N TYR A 879 -29.10 -68.11 13.08
CA TYR A 879 -30.20 -67.78 13.98
C TYR A 879 -30.89 -69.05 14.48
N VAL A 880 -30.97 -69.20 15.80
CA VAL A 880 -31.65 -70.33 16.45
C VAL A 880 -32.97 -69.82 17.04
N ILE A 881 -34.08 -70.39 16.57
CA ILE A 881 -35.42 -70.11 17.11
C ILE A 881 -35.43 -70.57 18.58
N PRO A 882 -35.87 -69.73 19.52
CA PRO A 882 -35.87 -70.10 20.93
C PRO A 882 -36.80 -71.28 21.15
N THR A 883 -36.37 -72.24 21.97
CA THR A 883 -37.26 -73.28 22.51
C THR A 883 -38.11 -72.66 23.60
N PRO A 884 -39.45 -72.57 23.45
CA PRO A 884 -40.31 -72.02 24.49
C PRO A 884 -40.20 -72.84 25.79
N ALA A 885 -40.15 -72.18 26.94
CA ALA A 885 -40.18 -72.85 28.23
C ALA A 885 -41.60 -73.41 28.52
N GLY A 886 -41.69 -74.69 28.88
CA GLY A 886 -42.94 -75.38 29.25
C GLY A 886 -42.84 -76.91 29.05
N THR A 887 -43.70 -77.68 29.73
CA THR A 887 -43.78 -79.14 29.60
C THR A 887 -45.20 -79.60 29.25
N PRO A 888 -45.41 -80.27 28.09
CA PRO A 888 -44.45 -80.46 27.00
C PRO A 888 -44.21 -79.13 26.26
N PRO A 889 -42.98 -78.83 25.83
CA PRO A 889 -42.67 -77.53 25.22
C PRO A 889 -43.44 -77.37 23.90
N PRO A 890 -44.16 -76.25 23.67
CA PRO A 890 -44.75 -75.98 22.37
C PRO A 890 -43.64 -75.87 21.32
N THR A 891 -43.88 -76.46 20.15
CA THR A 891 -42.86 -76.56 19.12
C THR A 891 -42.69 -75.20 18.41
N PRO A 892 -41.46 -74.71 18.18
CA PRO A 892 -41.23 -73.35 17.69
C PRO A 892 -41.86 -73.09 16.32
N THR A 893 -42.55 -71.95 16.16
CA THR A 893 -43.13 -71.49 14.89
C THR A 893 -42.09 -70.80 14.00
N PRO A 894 -42.33 -70.70 12.68
CA PRO A 894 -41.51 -69.88 11.78
C PRO A 894 -41.38 -68.43 12.28
N VAL A 895 -40.18 -67.86 12.17
CA VAL A 895 -39.86 -66.51 12.61
C VAL A 895 -39.27 -65.72 11.46
N GLU A 896 -39.89 -64.61 11.10
CA GLU A 896 -39.27 -63.60 10.22
C GLU A 896 -38.52 -62.58 11.05
N PHE A 897 -37.34 -62.19 10.58
CA PHE A 897 -36.52 -61.17 11.22
C PHE A 897 -35.70 -60.40 10.18
N PHE A 898 -35.33 -59.19 10.55
CA PHE A 898 -34.46 -58.32 9.78
C PHE A 898 -33.11 -58.24 10.48
N VAL A 899 -32.04 -58.60 9.78
CA VAL A 899 -30.68 -58.52 10.32
C VAL A 899 -30.23 -57.07 10.26
N ARG A 900 -30.07 -56.43 11.40
CA ARG A 900 -29.60 -55.04 11.51
C ARG A 900 -28.14 -55.01 11.91
N ALA A 901 -27.38 -54.12 11.27
CA ALA A 901 -26.05 -53.73 11.70
C ALA A 901 -26.14 -52.48 12.58
N GLN A 902 -25.60 -52.56 13.79
CA GLN A 902 -25.53 -51.47 14.75
C GLN A 902 -24.09 -51.28 15.20
N ARG A 903 -23.64 -50.04 15.27
CA ARG A 903 -22.33 -49.69 15.83
C ARG A 903 -22.24 -50.07 17.31
N GLN A 904 -21.14 -50.68 17.73
CA GLN A 904 -20.87 -50.94 19.13
C GLN A 904 -19.92 -49.87 19.71
N TRP A 905 -20.39 -49.09 20.68
CA TRP A 905 -19.55 -48.12 21.37
C TRP A 905 -18.86 -48.79 22.55
N THR A 906 -17.65 -49.32 22.35
CA THR A 906 -16.78 -49.73 23.47
C THR A 906 -15.74 -48.65 23.72
N SER A 907 -15.79 -48.01 24.89
CA SER A 907 -14.71 -47.11 25.33
C SER A 907 -13.42 -47.91 25.45
N ILE A 908 -12.40 -47.55 24.67
CA ILE A 908 -11.06 -48.10 24.80
C ILE A 908 -10.48 -47.59 26.13
N ASN A 909 -10.23 -48.47 27.09
CA ASN A 909 -9.78 -48.11 28.44
C ASN A 909 -8.32 -47.60 28.49
N SER A 910 -8.08 -46.67 29.43
CA SER A 910 -6.82 -46.27 30.11
C SER A 910 -6.09 -44.96 29.71
N SER A 911 -5.89 -44.14 30.75
CA SER A 911 -5.11 -42.90 30.93
C SER A 911 -5.21 -41.79 29.87
N THR A 912 -6.14 -40.86 30.14
CA THR A 912 -6.26 -39.50 29.58
C THR A 912 -6.40 -39.39 28.06
N ILE A 913 -7.49 -39.93 27.53
CA ILE A 913 -8.15 -39.38 26.34
C ILE A 913 -9.61 -39.14 26.74
N LEU A 914 -10.03 -37.88 26.61
CA LEU A 914 -11.36 -37.40 26.95
C LEU A 914 -12.43 -38.24 26.24
N SER A 915 -13.42 -38.69 27.01
CA SER A 915 -14.58 -39.41 26.51
C SER A 915 -15.25 -38.65 25.36
N THR A 916 -15.08 -39.11 24.13
CA THR A 916 -15.82 -38.60 22.97
C THR A 916 -17.28 -39.07 23.09
N SER A 917 -18.15 -38.21 23.63
CA SER A 917 -19.59 -38.51 23.65
C SER A 917 -20.14 -38.37 22.24
N ALA A 918 -20.37 -39.49 21.55
CA ALA A 918 -20.98 -39.54 20.23
C ALA A 918 -22.48 -39.89 20.28
N THR A 919 -23.19 -39.56 21.37
CA THR A 919 -24.65 -39.71 21.40
C THR A 919 -25.31 -38.49 20.78
N ARG A 920 -25.47 -38.48 19.45
CA ARG A 920 -26.68 -37.85 18.89
C ARG A 920 -27.80 -38.87 18.99
N ASN A 921 -28.61 -38.69 20.02
CA ASN A 921 -30.03 -39.00 19.88
C ASN A 921 -30.59 -38.02 18.83
N ASN A 922 -31.46 -38.48 17.94
CA ASN A 922 -32.29 -37.54 17.19
C ASN A 922 -33.12 -36.68 18.16
N ALA A 923 -33.79 -35.63 17.68
CA ALA A 923 -34.59 -34.72 18.53
C ALA A 923 -35.66 -35.42 19.41
N SER A 924 -35.92 -36.71 19.15
CA SER A 924 -36.82 -37.60 19.90
C SER A 924 -36.13 -38.58 20.86
N GLY A 925 -34.84 -38.44 21.17
CA GLY A 925 -34.17 -39.29 22.18
C GLY A 925 -33.79 -40.70 21.69
N GLN A 926 -33.93 -40.99 20.39
CA GLN A 926 -33.62 -42.30 19.82
C GLN A 926 -32.24 -42.31 19.14
N SER A 927 -31.48 -43.39 19.34
CA SER A 927 -30.25 -43.67 18.58
C SER A 927 -30.59 -43.73 17.09
N GLU A 928 -29.95 -42.89 16.26
CA GLU A 928 -30.19 -42.82 14.80
C GLU A 928 -30.19 -44.20 14.13
N TYR A 929 -31.38 -44.70 13.75
CA TYR A 929 -31.57 -45.93 12.99
C TYR A 929 -30.99 -45.75 11.59
N THR A 930 -29.76 -46.25 11.40
CA THR A 930 -28.93 -46.03 10.21
C THR A 930 -28.55 -47.37 9.59
N ALA A 931 -29.54 -48.24 9.37
CA ALA A 931 -29.34 -49.53 8.71
C ALA A 931 -30.40 -49.77 7.62
N LEU A 932 -29.98 -50.09 6.40
CA LEU A 932 -30.84 -50.77 5.42
C LEU A 932 -30.74 -52.27 5.70
N GLU A 933 -31.86 -52.94 5.99
CA GLU A 933 -31.84 -54.26 6.63
C GLU A 933 -32.20 -55.41 5.69
N ALA A 934 -31.50 -56.53 5.84
CA ALA A 934 -31.79 -57.77 5.12
C ALA A 934 -32.81 -58.63 5.88
N GLY A 935 -33.95 -58.94 5.26
CA GLY A 935 -34.95 -59.84 5.84
C GLY A 935 -34.63 -61.32 5.57
N VAL A 936 -34.85 -62.17 6.58
CA VAL A 936 -34.70 -63.63 6.53
C VAL A 936 -35.83 -64.30 7.33
N LYS A 937 -36.31 -65.44 6.86
CA LYS A 937 -37.23 -66.30 7.61
C LYS A 937 -36.51 -67.53 8.15
N ALA A 938 -36.58 -67.79 9.44
CA ALA A 938 -36.11 -69.04 10.04
C ALA A 938 -37.26 -70.02 10.30
N VAL A 939 -37.05 -71.29 9.98
CA VAL A 939 -37.98 -72.40 10.27
C VAL A 939 -37.29 -73.52 11.03
N LYS A 940 -38.00 -74.22 11.92
CA LYS A 940 -37.45 -75.44 12.53
C LYS A 940 -37.43 -76.54 11.47
N GLY A 941 -36.26 -77.12 11.23
CA GLY A 941 -36.07 -78.20 10.26
C GLY A 941 -35.72 -79.54 10.89
N GLN A 942 -36.04 -80.62 10.19
CA GLN A 942 -35.60 -81.97 10.52
C GLN A 942 -35.32 -82.77 9.25
N ILE A 943 -34.52 -83.83 9.36
CA ILE A 943 -34.43 -84.85 8.32
C ILE A 943 -35.18 -86.07 8.79
N ARG A 944 -36.23 -86.43 8.06
CA ARG A 944 -37.01 -87.64 8.32
C ARG A 944 -36.59 -88.73 7.35
N ILE A 945 -36.09 -89.83 7.89
CA ILE A 945 -35.95 -91.06 7.10
C ILE A 945 -37.31 -91.73 7.05
N VAL A 946 -37.85 -91.90 5.84
CA VAL A 946 -39.13 -92.59 5.67
C VAL A 946 -38.92 -94.06 6.03
N GLY A 947 -39.87 -94.67 6.73
CA GLY A 947 -39.80 -96.10 6.98
C GLY A 947 -39.79 -96.87 5.65
N ASN A 948 -38.80 -97.72 5.42
CA ASN A 948 -38.69 -98.52 4.20
C ASN A 948 -38.76 -100.01 4.54
N THR A 949 -39.38 -100.78 3.66
CA THR A 949 -39.38 -102.25 3.73
C THR A 949 -38.80 -102.78 2.43
N GLY A 950 -37.74 -103.59 2.52
CA GLY A 950 -37.02 -104.11 1.37
C GLY A 950 -36.73 -105.61 1.49
N PRO A 951 -36.41 -106.28 0.37
CA PRO A 951 -36.02 -107.69 0.37
C PRO A 951 -34.64 -107.88 1.04
N GLU A 952 -34.43 -109.03 1.68
CA GLU A 952 -33.17 -109.39 2.36
C GLU A 952 -31.99 -109.67 1.42
N ARG A 953 -32.25 -109.77 0.10
CA ARG A 953 -31.26 -110.17 -0.92
C ARG A 953 -30.95 -109.09 -1.97
N LEU A 954 -31.67 -107.98 -2.00
CA LEU A 954 -31.41 -106.91 -2.96
C LEU A 954 -31.05 -105.62 -2.23
N PRO A 955 -30.25 -104.74 -2.86
CA PRO A 955 -30.05 -103.40 -2.35
C PRO A 955 -31.38 -102.70 -2.09
N MET A 956 -31.51 -102.03 -0.94
CA MET A 956 -32.76 -101.37 -0.54
C MET A 956 -32.63 -99.85 -0.72
N PRO A 957 -33.48 -99.22 -1.56
CA PRO A 957 -33.54 -97.77 -1.61
C PRO A 957 -34.14 -97.23 -0.31
N VAL A 958 -33.43 -96.30 0.33
CA VAL A 958 -33.90 -95.55 1.49
C VAL A 958 -34.20 -94.12 1.04
N ARG A 959 -35.44 -93.71 1.25
CA ARG A 959 -35.90 -92.35 1.01
C ARG A 959 -35.84 -91.54 2.29
N PHE A 960 -35.38 -90.30 2.16
CA PHE A 960 -35.43 -89.32 3.24
C PHE A 960 -35.97 -88.00 2.72
N THR A 961 -36.56 -87.23 3.61
CA THR A 961 -37.07 -85.90 3.33
C THR A 961 -36.52 -84.91 4.34
N THR A 962 -36.10 -83.74 3.87
CA THR A 962 -35.98 -82.59 4.77
C THR A 962 -37.37 -82.02 4.96
N GLU A 963 -37.73 -81.78 6.22
CA GLU A 963 -39.04 -81.26 6.60
C GLU A 963 -38.86 -79.98 7.42
N TYR A 964 -39.84 -79.08 7.34
CA TYR A 964 -39.93 -77.89 8.17
C TYR A 964 -41.26 -77.83 8.90
N TYR A 965 -41.24 -77.21 10.08
CA TYR A 965 -42.41 -77.11 10.95
C TYR A 965 -43.14 -75.77 10.78
N MET A 966 -44.46 -75.80 10.61
CA MET A 966 -45.28 -74.60 10.37
C MET A 966 -46.18 -74.18 11.55
N GLY A 967 -45.98 -74.77 12.74
CA GLY A 967 -46.80 -74.51 13.92
C GLY A 967 -47.73 -75.68 14.27
N ALA A 968 -48.30 -75.63 15.48
CA ALA A 968 -49.11 -76.71 16.07
C ALA A 968 -50.27 -77.17 15.19
N ASP A 969 -50.94 -76.23 14.50
CA ASP A 969 -52.13 -76.53 13.69
C ASP A 969 -51.79 -77.10 12.31
N LYS A 970 -50.56 -76.88 11.83
CA LYS A 970 -50.15 -77.18 10.45
C LYS A 970 -49.20 -78.37 10.36
N GLY A 971 -48.40 -78.63 11.39
CA GLY A 971 -47.48 -79.77 11.45
C GLY A 971 -46.22 -79.62 10.58
N TRP A 972 -45.62 -80.77 10.25
CA TRP A 972 -44.40 -80.89 9.43
C TRP A 972 -44.74 -80.99 7.94
N TYR A 973 -44.02 -80.24 7.11
CA TYR A 973 -44.11 -80.28 5.64
C TYR A 973 -42.76 -80.61 5.04
N THR A 974 -42.74 -81.29 3.89
CA THR A 974 -41.53 -81.42 3.08
C THR A 974 -41.01 -80.03 2.68
N SER A 975 -39.72 -79.78 2.87
CA SER A 975 -39.05 -78.54 2.49
C SER A 975 -38.83 -78.46 0.99
N ASP A 976 -39.89 -78.16 0.25
CA ASP A 976 -39.87 -78.00 -1.21
C ASP A 976 -38.89 -76.92 -1.71
N PHE A 977 -38.51 -75.99 -0.84
CA PHE A 977 -37.48 -74.98 -1.08
C PHE A 977 -36.03 -75.50 -1.02
N ASP A 978 -35.78 -76.65 -0.39
CA ASP A 978 -34.43 -77.15 -0.13
C ASP A 978 -33.94 -78.02 -1.31
N SER A 979 -32.97 -77.52 -2.07
CA SER A 979 -32.27 -78.31 -3.09
C SER A 979 -30.74 -78.29 -2.88
N GLY A 980 -30.31 -77.97 -1.66
CA GLY A 980 -28.90 -77.72 -1.34
C GLY A 980 -28.36 -78.60 -0.21
N THR A 981 -29.22 -79.09 0.69
CA THR A 981 -28.77 -79.96 1.80
C THR A 981 -28.16 -81.24 1.25
N THR A 982 -26.93 -81.56 1.67
CA THR A 982 -26.25 -82.81 1.33
C THR A 982 -26.24 -83.76 2.53
N LEU A 983 -26.42 -85.04 2.25
CA LEU A 983 -26.34 -86.15 3.20
C LEU A 983 -25.23 -87.09 2.72
N ALA A 984 -24.19 -87.34 3.50
CA ALA A 984 -23.14 -88.31 3.21
C ALA A 984 -23.50 -89.66 3.86
N PRO A 985 -24.21 -90.58 3.17
CA PRO A 985 -24.89 -91.70 3.84
C PRO A 985 -23.94 -92.59 4.64
N ALA A 986 -22.71 -92.81 4.15
CA ALA A 986 -21.70 -93.64 4.80
C ALA A 986 -21.17 -93.08 6.13
N ALA A 987 -21.17 -91.76 6.30
CA ALA A 987 -20.71 -91.09 7.52
C ALA A 987 -21.87 -90.72 8.44
N ASP A 988 -23.02 -90.41 7.84
CA ASP A 988 -24.10 -89.74 8.53
C ASP A 988 -25.14 -90.71 9.11
N ILE A 989 -25.22 -91.95 8.63
CA ILE A 989 -26.23 -92.92 9.04
C ILE A 989 -25.64 -93.85 10.10
N GLY A 990 -26.18 -93.82 11.31
CA GLY A 990 -25.94 -94.83 12.34
C GLY A 990 -27.17 -95.69 12.58
N TYR A 991 -26.99 -96.93 13.00
CA TYR A 991 -28.10 -97.83 13.33
C TYR A 991 -28.13 -98.06 14.83
N THR A 992 -29.32 -97.96 15.43
CA THR A 992 -29.57 -98.31 16.82
C THR A 992 -30.73 -99.28 16.93
N SER A 993 -30.85 -99.97 18.06
CA SER A 993 -31.95 -100.93 18.30
C SER A 993 -32.09 -102.00 17.21
N CYS A 994 -30.96 -102.49 16.69
CA CYS A 994 -30.92 -103.64 15.78
C CYS A 994 -31.53 -104.85 16.51
N GLN A 995 -32.55 -105.48 15.92
CA GLN A 995 -33.20 -106.65 16.47
C GLN A 995 -32.92 -107.90 15.62
N LYS A 996 -33.08 -109.07 16.23
CA LYS A 996 -32.83 -110.39 15.63
C LYS A 996 -31.36 -110.57 15.24
N GLN A 997 -31.06 -110.98 14.01
CA GLN A 997 -29.71 -111.36 13.57
C GLN A 997 -28.82 -110.19 13.09
N LEU A 998 -29.23 -108.93 13.29
CA LEU A 998 -28.40 -107.76 12.95
C LEU A 998 -27.62 -107.27 14.17
N THR A 999 -26.32 -107.09 13.98
CA THR A 999 -25.43 -106.50 14.99
C THR A 999 -25.23 -105.01 14.71
N CYS A 1000 -25.57 -104.17 15.68
CA CYS A 1000 -25.27 -102.73 15.65
C CYS A 1000 -23.76 -102.49 15.92
N PRO A 1001 -23.14 -101.41 15.39
CA PRO A 1001 -23.78 -100.22 14.87
C PRO A 1001 -23.98 -100.12 13.34
N ASN A 1002 -23.40 -100.99 12.51
CA ASN A 1002 -23.49 -100.89 11.04
C ASN A 1002 -23.85 -102.24 10.39
N PRO A 1003 -25.11 -102.68 10.46
CA PRO A 1003 -25.55 -103.96 9.90
C PRO A 1003 -25.55 -104.01 8.36
N VAL A 1004 -25.57 -102.85 7.69
CA VAL A 1004 -25.63 -102.71 6.23
C VAL A 1004 -24.88 -101.44 5.81
N THR A 1005 -24.06 -101.50 4.77
CA THR A 1005 -23.34 -100.32 4.26
C THR A 1005 -24.13 -99.63 3.15
N PRO A 1006 -24.19 -98.28 3.11
CA PRO A 1006 -24.66 -97.56 1.93
C PRO A 1006 -23.80 -97.88 0.71
N THR A 1007 -24.43 -98.09 -0.47
CA THR A 1007 -23.70 -98.30 -1.73
C THR A 1007 -23.11 -97.01 -2.30
N ALA A 1008 -23.62 -95.84 -1.88
CA ALA A 1008 -23.09 -94.54 -2.29
C ALA A 1008 -22.01 -94.07 -1.30
N THR A 1009 -20.80 -93.84 -1.79
CA THR A 1009 -19.67 -93.27 -1.02
C THR A 1009 -19.60 -91.74 -1.11
N THR A 1010 -20.31 -91.14 -2.07
CA THR A 1010 -20.46 -89.68 -2.24
C THR A 1010 -21.71 -89.14 -1.55
N ALA A 1011 -21.69 -87.86 -1.20
CA ALA A 1011 -22.82 -87.16 -0.60
C ALA A 1011 -24.00 -87.04 -1.59
N VAL A 1012 -25.22 -87.26 -1.09
CA VAL A 1012 -26.50 -87.11 -1.79
C VAL A 1012 -27.07 -85.74 -1.47
N THR A 1013 -27.17 -84.87 -2.48
CA THR A 1013 -27.89 -83.59 -2.37
C THR A 1013 -29.39 -83.82 -2.51
N VAL A 1014 -30.20 -83.25 -1.61
CA VAL A 1014 -31.65 -83.26 -1.76
C VAL A 1014 -32.09 -82.42 -2.95
N SER A 1015 -33.22 -82.77 -3.55
CA SER A 1015 -33.91 -81.96 -4.56
C SER A 1015 -35.35 -81.75 -4.09
N GLN A 1016 -35.73 -80.47 -3.90
CA GLN A 1016 -37.03 -80.07 -3.34
C GLN A 1016 -37.41 -80.84 -2.06
N GLY A 1017 -36.44 -80.93 -1.16
CA GLY A 1017 -36.55 -81.56 0.16
C GLY A 1017 -36.62 -83.07 0.14
N LYS A 1018 -36.32 -83.72 -0.99
CA LYS A 1018 -36.34 -85.17 -1.15
C LYS A 1018 -34.97 -85.69 -1.54
N GLY A 1019 -34.52 -86.74 -0.88
CA GLY A 1019 -33.31 -87.46 -1.22
C GLY A 1019 -33.53 -88.97 -1.15
N ASN A 1020 -32.67 -89.71 -1.85
CA ASN A 1020 -32.62 -91.16 -1.74
C ASN A 1020 -31.18 -91.65 -1.83
N PHE A 1021 -30.89 -92.73 -1.11
CA PHE A 1021 -29.66 -93.50 -1.24
C PHE A 1021 -30.02 -94.98 -1.20
N THR A 1022 -29.08 -95.86 -1.51
CA THR A 1022 -29.31 -97.30 -1.50
C THR A 1022 -28.42 -97.95 -0.45
N LEU A 1023 -28.97 -98.90 0.30
CA LEU A 1023 -28.24 -99.77 1.21
C LEU A 1023 -27.89 -101.08 0.51
N THR A 1024 -26.74 -101.67 0.81
CA THR A 1024 -26.39 -103.02 0.37
C THR A 1024 -27.38 -104.07 0.90
N ALA A 1025 -27.36 -105.29 0.37
CA ALA A 1025 -28.16 -106.36 0.93
C ALA A 1025 -27.49 -106.92 2.21
N PRO A 1026 -28.22 -107.20 3.31
CA PRO A 1026 -27.65 -107.73 4.56
C PRO A 1026 -27.16 -109.20 4.50
N PHE A 1027 -27.23 -109.87 3.34
CA PHE A 1027 -26.79 -111.26 3.10
C PHE A 1027 -27.04 -112.25 4.25
N LYS A 1028 -28.31 -112.60 4.54
CA LYS A 1028 -28.70 -113.86 5.25
C LYS A 1028 -30.22 -114.09 5.25
N VAL A 1029 -30.63 -115.36 5.36
CA VAL A 1029 -32.01 -115.86 5.23
C VAL A 1029 -32.83 -115.56 6.49
N GLY A 1030 -33.87 -114.72 6.39
CA GLY A 1030 -34.84 -114.49 7.45
C GLY A 1030 -35.32 -113.03 7.60
N THR A 1031 -36.63 -112.84 7.82
CA THR A 1031 -37.24 -111.53 8.10
C THR A 1031 -36.61 -110.84 9.31
N THR A 1032 -35.96 -109.73 9.04
CA THR A 1032 -35.10 -108.97 9.93
C THR A 1032 -35.61 -107.53 10.05
N VAL A 1033 -35.84 -107.05 11.27
CA VAL A 1033 -36.29 -105.67 11.52
C VAL A 1033 -35.11 -104.88 12.07
N ALA A 1034 -34.73 -103.78 11.42
CA ALA A 1034 -33.79 -102.80 11.95
C ALA A 1034 -34.48 -101.45 12.09
N THR A 1035 -34.54 -100.86 13.27
CA THR A 1035 -34.99 -99.48 13.41
C THR A 1035 -34.35 -98.88 14.65
N VAL A 1036 -33.39 -97.99 14.50
CA VAL A 1036 -33.58 -96.55 14.31
C VAL A 1036 -32.33 -96.07 13.58
N VAL A 1037 -32.47 -95.41 12.42
CA VAL A 1037 -31.33 -94.68 11.85
C VAL A 1037 -31.14 -93.41 12.67
N ASN A 1038 -30.20 -93.42 13.62
CA ASN A 1038 -29.78 -92.20 14.29
C ASN A 1038 -28.63 -91.62 13.50
N SER A 1039 -28.92 -90.50 12.86
CA SER A 1039 -27.95 -89.78 12.08
C SER A 1039 -27.60 -88.49 12.84
N ALA A 1040 -26.31 -88.25 13.07
CA ALA A 1040 -25.85 -86.94 13.52
C ALA A 1040 -25.81 -86.01 12.30
N LEU A 1041 -26.99 -85.75 11.73
CA LEU A 1041 -27.12 -84.92 10.55
C LEU A 1041 -26.89 -83.48 10.95
N ASN A 1042 -26.25 -82.75 10.03
CA ASN A 1042 -26.10 -81.30 9.99
C ASN A 1042 -26.65 -80.59 11.23
N ALA A 1043 -25.81 -79.87 11.98
CA ALA A 1043 -26.14 -79.33 13.32
C ALA A 1043 -27.47 -78.53 13.45
N TYR A 1044 -28.09 -78.13 12.34
CA TYR A 1044 -29.36 -77.39 12.24
C TYR A 1044 -30.58 -78.22 11.75
N LEU A 1045 -30.40 -79.48 11.33
CA LEU A 1045 -31.48 -80.40 10.95
C LEU A 1045 -31.45 -81.62 11.86
N ALA A 1046 -32.31 -81.60 12.88
CA ALA A 1046 -32.44 -82.75 13.76
C ALA A 1046 -32.89 -83.99 12.97
N SER A 1047 -32.29 -85.14 13.25
CA SER A 1047 -32.68 -86.39 12.60
C SER A 1047 -33.88 -86.99 13.29
N VAL A 1048 -34.93 -87.26 12.51
CA VAL A 1048 -36.01 -88.14 12.92
C VAL A 1048 -35.72 -89.53 12.38
N PRO A 1049 -35.50 -90.51 13.26
CA PRO A 1049 -35.10 -91.84 12.83
C PRO A 1049 -36.22 -92.57 12.10
N GLY A 1050 -35.84 -93.29 11.05
CA GLY A 1050 -36.73 -94.14 10.26
C GLY A 1050 -36.59 -95.63 10.60
N THR A 1051 -37.63 -96.40 10.26
CA THR A 1051 -37.71 -97.86 10.39
C THR A 1051 -37.30 -98.56 9.10
N LEU A 1052 -36.35 -99.50 9.17
CA LEU A 1052 -35.87 -100.29 8.03
C LEU A 1052 -36.17 -101.78 8.24
N VAL A 1053 -37.14 -102.31 7.51
CA VAL A 1053 -37.52 -103.73 7.61
C VAL A 1053 -36.97 -104.49 6.42
N PHE A 1054 -36.13 -105.48 6.67
CA PHE A 1054 -35.59 -106.39 5.65
C PHE A 1054 -36.33 -107.73 5.71
N GLY A 1055 -36.86 -108.23 4.61
CA GLY A 1055 -37.43 -109.57 4.61
C GLY A 1055 -38.27 -109.91 3.40
N ILE A 1056 -38.71 -111.17 3.36
CA ILE A 1056 -39.66 -111.67 2.37
C ILE A 1056 -41.06 -111.09 2.70
N ARG A 1057 -41.48 -110.04 1.99
CA ARG A 1057 -42.92 -109.76 1.90
C ARG A 1057 -43.54 -110.90 1.09
N LYS A 1058 -44.35 -111.75 1.75
CA LYS A 1058 -45.40 -112.45 1.03
C LYS A 1058 -46.39 -111.39 0.58
N SER A 1059 -46.37 -111.06 -0.71
CA SER A 1059 -47.46 -110.33 -1.34
C SER A 1059 -48.77 -111.04 -1.01
N PRO A 1060 -49.88 -110.35 -0.71
CA PRO A 1060 -51.18 -110.98 -0.41
C PRO A 1060 -51.83 -111.69 -1.62
N VAL A 1061 -51.07 -111.93 -2.70
CA VAL A 1061 -51.55 -112.51 -3.94
C VAL A 1061 -50.77 -113.81 -4.17
N ILE A 1062 -51.48 -114.94 -4.27
CA ILE A 1062 -51.03 -116.33 -4.50
C ILE A 1062 -51.20 -117.25 -3.27
N TYR A 1063 -52.46 -117.57 -2.96
CA TYR A 1063 -52.92 -118.91 -2.56
C TYR A 1063 -54.29 -119.17 -3.19
N ILE A 1064 -54.32 -119.42 -4.51
CA ILE A 1064 -55.40 -120.18 -5.16
C ILE A 1064 -54.75 -121.06 -6.24
N ARG A 1065 -54.53 -122.34 -5.90
CA ARG A 1065 -54.76 -123.54 -6.72
C ARG A 1065 -53.97 -124.71 -6.14
N GLU A 1066 -54.57 -125.36 -5.17
CA GLU A 1066 -54.87 -126.78 -5.20
C GLU A 1066 -56.13 -126.96 -4.34
N ALA A 1067 -57.19 -127.41 -4.98
CA ALA A 1067 -58.43 -127.84 -4.35
C ALA A 1067 -58.55 -129.33 -4.63
N TYR A 1068 -58.63 -130.11 -3.56
CA TYR A 1068 -59.47 -131.29 -3.46
C TYR A 1068 -60.10 -131.29 -2.08
#